data_AF-A0AAE1HGA9-F1
#
_entry.id   AF-A0AAE1HGA9-F1
#
_cell.length_a   1.000
_cell.length_b   1.000
_cell.length_c   1.000
_cell.angle_alpha   90.00
_cell.angle_beta   90.00
_cell.angle_gamma   90.00
#
_symmetry.space_group_name_H-M   'P 1'
#
loop_
_entity.id
_entity.type
_entity.pdbx_description
1 polymer ?
#
loop_
_entity_poly.entity_id
_entity_poly.type
_entity_poly.pdbx_seq_one_letter_code
_entity_poly.pdbx_strand_id
1 'polypeptide(L)'
;MAPTKRATRTAPSCWLIGGKEAEFSEKTRLPVLRSVLRVFLFHHNPPAVCARKACGIVIDELLPFWVKAGIPTVDKKSAVDQLKRIYDEWVLLKKAMNKPTTERREKFIAALDKLFDIAAPNLDKIKCILPEDREFYKSMTEDRKASMIGVDRKWALKKQKKTVRTEGEIRRKRRSDEDTKKCFDKVTLDDSASDTEESETKDSEFSLPEKRTKNVRINVLTKEVTSALDRTQTSSRVGAHLVQKSVTSALQAASCALNLEGTNLKLKPVFSTSSVGRKRTENRTSIVENIQQNVIAHPGPFFVHFDGKLLPDEPDGKKYDRVPVLVTGYKVEQLLGVPRLDSGSGLAQAHATYELLKSWDLVDKVVGAVFDTTSTNTGCHKGACKLLEDKKRLGKEILWCACRHHVFELVLEAVGTVLLGESKDPRLPFFGKLADTWEKIDKTKFRTAASIRKLKCIPETDQIITFCENQLQVHHPRGDYKELCELAILFLGGLVPDKPRYVFKKPGALSKTRWMMRAIYAFKTWMLGRQIEMDASIHSKLFSIAYIRMWFNAPLPAQSPRNDLASLQFLYQNRKEGSHWMAALKKFVEHLWYLSPKLVPLALFDDKLSVEEKKSIASALQTGGKKGSAACLPRAKVELKDSVMNLKLRDFVTADSVKFFEITKISSSFLAKDPTLWDEDSDYLRSLQVVTHFKVVNDSAERGVALVTRFLKGNQLTTDEQQRQLLLLVVAEDRKLNKLP
;
A
#
# COMPACT_ATOMS: atom_id res chain seq x y z
N MET A 1 28.73 -22.09 -42.63
CA MET A 1 28.81 -23.37 -41.90
C MET A 1 28.20 -23.20 -40.53
N ALA A 2 26.99 -23.70 -40.33
CA ALA A 2 26.27 -23.72 -39.05
C ALA A 2 25.88 -25.18 -38.77
N PRO A 3 25.95 -25.65 -37.52
CA PRO A 3 26.06 -27.06 -37.22
C PRO A 3 24.76 -27.82 -37.46
N THR A 4 24.90 -28.93 -38.17
CA THR A 4 23.90 -29.98 -38.39
C THR A 4 23.42 -30.55 -37.05
N LYS A 5 22.15 -30.28 -36.71
CA LYS A 5 21.48 -31.01 -35.63
C LYS A 5 21.23 -32.45 -36.09
N ARG A 6 21.95 -33.38 -35.45
CA ARG A 6 21.79 -34.83 -35.59
C ARG A 6 20.32 -35.23 -35.42
N ALA A 7 19.83 -35.99 -36.39
CA ALA A 7 18.58 -36.74 -36.31
C ALA A 7 18.65 -37.76 -35.16
N THR A 8 17.90 -37.53 -34.10
CA THR A 8 17.69 -38.50 -33.03
C THR A 8 16.59 -39.49 -33.43
N ARG A 9 16.98 -40.76 -33.55
CA ARG A 9 16.18 -42.01 -33.65
C ARG A 9 14.67 -41.83 -33.54
N THR A 10 13.95 -42.14 -34.62
CA THR A 10 12.51 -42.39 -34.65
C THR A 10 12.11 -43.37 -33.53
N ALA A 11 11.28 -42.90 -32.60
CA ALA A 11 10.72 -43.74 -31.55
C ALA A 11 9.92 -44.91 -32.17
N PRO A 12 9.93 -46.11 -31.58
CA PRO A 12 9.17 -47.25 -32.10
C PRO A 12 7.68 -46.89 -32.16
N SER A 13 7.12 -46.86 -33.38
CA SER A 13 5.72 -46.58 -33.61
C SER A 13 4.86 -47.69 -33.00
N CYS A 14 4.04 -47.34 -32.02
CA CYS A 14 3.10 -48.28 -31.41
C CYS A 14 1.94 -48.53 -32.39
N TRP A 15 1.61 -49.80 -32.63
CA TRP A 15 0.58 -50.21 -33.59
C TRP A 15 -0.77 -49.48 -33.37
N LEU A 16 -1.35 -48.93 -34.45
CA LEU A 16 -2.51 -48.02 -34.51
C LEU A 16 -2.39 -46.62 -33.86
N ILE A 17 -1.57 -46.47 -32.81
CA ILE A 17 -1.53 -45.24 -31.99
C ILE A 17 -0.42 -44.27 -32.45
N GLY A 18 0.70 -44.78 -32.96
CA GLY A 18 1.87 -44.00 -33.39
C GLY A 18 2.96 -43.88 -32.32
N GLY A 19 3.83 -42.87 -32.44
CA GLY A 19 4.94 -42.64 -31.50
C GLY A 19 4.44 -42.26 -30.09
N LYS A 20 5.21 -42.62 -29.07
CA LYS A 20 4.92 -42.25 -27.67
C LYS A 20 5.23 -40.77 -27.46
N GLU A 21 4.44 -40.09 -26.62
CA GLU A 21 4.63 -38.68 -26.28
C GLU A 21 4.82 -38.56 -24.77
N ALA A 22 5.82 -37.79 -24.32
CA ALA A 22 6.07 -37.61 -22.88
C ALA A 22 5.08 -36.65 -22.22
N GLU A 23 4.48 -35.76 -23.01
CA GLU A 23 3.53 -34.74 -22.58
C GLU A 23 2.52 -34.49 -23.71
N PHE A 24 1.37 -33.90 -23.41
CA PHE A 24 0.42 -33.44 -24.43
C PHE A 24 1.02 -32.28 -25.26
N SER A 25 1.16 -32.51 -26.56
CA SER A 25 1.71 -31.55 -27.53
C SER A 25 0.82 -30.33 -27.78
N GLU A 26 -0.51 -30.50 -27.83
CA GLU A 26 -1.48 -29.42 -28.06
C GLU A 26 -2.02 -28.87 -26.74
N LYS A 27 -1.44 -27.77 -26.22
CA LYS A 27 -1.79 -27.16 -24.92
C LYS A 27 -3.02 -26.22 -24.95
N THR A 28 -3.66 -26.10 -26.11
CA THR A 28 -4.65 -25.06 -26.42
C THR A 28 -6.02 -25.61 -26.78
N ARG A 29 -6.18 -26.95 -26.82
CA ARG A 29 -7.44 -27.66 -27.06
C ARG A 29 -7.60 -28.85 -26.12
N LEU A 30 -8.81 -29.43 -26.05
CA LEU A 30 -9.04 -30.67 -25.31
C LEU A 30 -8.43 -31.87 -26.07
N PRO A 31 -7.63 -32.74 -25.42
CA PRO A 31 -6.92 -33.83 -26.11
C PRO A 31 -7.83 -34.86 -26.81
N VAL A 32 -7.38 -35.35 -27.98
CA VAL A 32 -7.99 -36.51 -28.65
C VAL A 32 -7.56 -37.83 -28.00
N LEU A 33 -8.34 -38.88 -28.24
CA LEU A 33 -8.05 -40.23 -27.73
C LEU A 33 -6.65 -40.72 -28.11
N ARG A 34 -6.21 -40.45 -29.34
CA ARG A 34 -4.87 -40.80 -29.84
C ARG A 34 -3.77 -40.20 -28.96
N SER A 35 -3.84 -38.91 -28.64
CA SER A 35 -2.86 -38.21 -27.81
C SER A 35 -2.84 -38.76 -26.38
N VAL A 36 -4.01 -39.01 -25.79
CA VAL A 36 -4.14 -39.62 -24.46
C VAL A 36 -3.47 -41.00 -24.42
N LEU A 37 -3.67 -41.83 -25.44
CA LEU A 37 -3.04 -43.14 -25.53
C LEU A 37 -1.53 -43.07 -25.75
N ARG A 38 -1.01 -42.07 -26.48
CA ARG A 38 0.43 -41.86 -26.66
C ARG A 38 1.15 -41.51 -25.37
N VAL A 39 0.56 -40.64 -24.55
CA VAL A 39 1.06 -40.27 -23.22
C VAL A 39 0.95 -41.45 -22.26
N PHE A 40 -0.18 -42.17 -22.29
CA PHE A 40 -0.32 -43.42 -21.54
C PHE A 40 0.78 -44.44 -21.85
N LEU A 41 1.06 -44.69 -23.13
CA LEU A 41 2.09 -45.64 -23.54
C LEU A 41 3.52 -45.20 -23.20
N PHE A 42 3.73 -43.91 -22.96
CA PHE A 42 4.99 -43.39 -22.41
C PHE A 42 5.14 -43.78 -20.93
N HIS A 43 4.13 -43.49 -20.09
CA HIS A 43 4.17 -43.85 -18.67
C HIS A 43 4.07 -45.35 -18.40
N HIS A 44 3.49 -46.12 -19.32
CA HIS A 44 3.28 -47.55 -19.20
C HIS A 44 4.48 -48.41 -19.72
N ASN A 45 5.66 -47.83 -19.99
CA ASN A 45 6.76 -48.56 -20.65
C ASN A 45 8.16 -48.34 -20.06
N PRO A 46 8.96 -49.39 -19.78
CA PRO A 46 8.72 -50.62 -19.00
C PRO A 46 9.39 -50.56 -17.59
N PRO A 47 9.21 -51.50 -16.64
CA PRO A 47 8.05 -52.26 -16.15
C PRO A 47 7.59 -51.81 -14.74
N ALA A 48 7.87 -50.57 -14.30
CA ALA A 48 7.71 -50.20 -12.89
C ALA A 48 6.27 -49.84 -12.44
N VAL A 49 5.33 -49.65 -13.37
CA VAL A 49 4.02 -49.05 -13.07
C VAL A 49 2.89 -49.90 -13.65
N CYS A 50 1.97 -50.37 -12.80
CA CYS A 50 0.80 -51.10 -13.25
C CYS A 50 -0.12 -50.23 -14.12
N ALA A 51 -0.83 -50.82 -15.10
CA ALA A 51 -1.67 -50.09 -16.06
C ALA A 51 -2.66 -49.12 -15.40
N ARG A 52 -3.25 -49.49 -14.26
CA ARG A 52 -4.18 -48.61 -13.52
C ARG A 52 -3.47 -47.39 -12.93
N LYS A 53 -2.24 -47.55 -12.44
CA LYS A 53 -1.42 -46.44 -11.92
C LYS A 53 -0.95 -45.52 -13.05
N ALA A 54 -0.59 -46.07 -14.21
CA ALA A 54 -0.30 -45.29 -15.41
C ALA A 54 -1.52 -44.50 -15.91
N CYS A 55 -2.72 -45.10 -15.91
CA CYS A 55 -3.96 -44.37 -16.20
C CYS A 55 -4.19 -43.23 -15.20
N GLY A 56 -3.92 -43.45 -13.92
CA GLY A 56 -4.02 -42.41 -12.89
C GLY A 56 -3.15 -41.19 -13.18
N ILE A 57 -1.90 -41.40 -13.57
CA ILE A 57 -0.94 -40.34 -13.94
C ILE A 57 -1.46 -39.54 -15.14
N VAL A 58 -1.90 -40.23 -16.20
CA VAL A 58 -2.40 -39.59 -17.43
C VAL A 58 -3.67 -38.78 -17.15
N ILE A 59 -4.57 -39.28 -16.31
CA ILE A 59 -5.79 -38.55 -15.94
C ILE A 59 -5.44 -37.32 -15.08
N ASP A 60 -4.44 -37.40 -14.19
CA ASP A 60 -3.97 -36.24 -13.44
C ASP A 60 -3.38 -35.14 -14.33
N GLU A 61 -2.70 -35.52 -15.42
CA GLU A 61 -2.20 -34.57 -16.43
C GLU A 61 -3.31 -34.02 -17.34
N LEU A 62 -4.38 -34.79 -17.56
CA LEU A 62 -5.51 -34.41 -18.41
C LEU A 62 -6.49 -33.46 -17.71
N LEU A 63 -6.76 -33.64 -16.42
CA LEU A 63 -7.74 -32.84 -15.66
C LEU A 63 -7.53 -31.32 -15.76
N PRO A 64 -6.29 -30.77 -15.72
CA PRO A 64 -6.05 -29.35 -15.92
C PRO A 64 -6.60 -28.77 -17.22
N PHE A 65 -6.63 -29.55 -18.31
CA PHE A 65 -7.19 -29.12 -19.60
C PHE A 65 -8.71 -28.90 -19.50
N TRP A 66 -9.40 -29.79 -18.79
CA TRP A 66 -10.84 -29.72 -18.56
C TRP A 66 -11.21 -28.60 -17.57
N VAL A 67 -10.38 -28.38 -16.55
CA VAL A 67 -10.52 -27.24 -15.62
C VAL A 67 -10.35 -25.92 -16.37
N LYS A 68 -9.39 -25.84 -17.29
CA LYS A 68 -9.14 -24.65 -18.12
C LYS A 68 -10.29 -24.40 -19.10
N ALA A 69 -10.78 -25.45 -19.77
CA ALA A 69 -11.96 -25.40 -20.64
C ALA A 69 -13.26 -25.10 -19.88
N GLY A 70 -13.23 -25.17 -18.55
CA GLY A 70 -14.37 -24.81 -17.73
C GLY A 70 -15.50 -25.84 -17.68
N ILE A 71 -15.27 -27.05 -18.17
CA ILE A 71 -16.25 -28.13 -18.27
C ILE A 71 -16.11 -29.06 -17.07
N PRO A 72 -17.16 -29.27 -16.26
CA PRO A 72 -17.13 -30.27 -15.18
C PRO A 72 -16.90 -31.68 -15.74
N THR A 73 -16.07 -32.49 -15.06
CA THR A 73 -15.76 -33.87 -15.47
C THR A 73 -16.47 -34.89 -14.59
N VAL A 74 -16.50 -36.16 -15.04
CA VAL A 74 -16.77 -37.31 -14.17
C VAL A 74 -15.72 -37.43 -13.07
N ASP A 75 -15.99 -38.26 -12.05
CA ASP A 75 -15.02 -38.52 -11.01
C ASP A 75 -13.76 -39.22 -11.58
N LYS A 76 -12.62 -38.97 -10.93
CA LYS A 76 -11.31 -39.49 -11.38
C LYS A 76 -11.31 -41.01 -11.54
N LYS A 77 -12.02 -41.76 -10.69
CA LYS A 77 -12.06 -43.23 -10.76
C LYS A 77 -12.77 -43.67 -12.04
N SER A 78 -13.91 -43.06 -12.37
CA SER A 78 -14.64 -43.30 -13.63
C SER A 78 -13.80 -42.96 -14.87
N ALA A 79 -13.08 -41.84 -14.87
CA ALA A 79 -12.18 -41.46 -15.96
C ALA A 79 -11.01 -42.45 -16.13
N VAL A 80 -10.43 -42.91 -15.02
CA VAL A 80 -9.39 -43.96 -15.03
C VAL A 80 -9.93 -45.29 -15.55
N ASP A 81 -11.13 -45.69 -15.14
CA ASP A 81 -11.76 -46.94 -15.60
C ASP A 81 -12.17 -46.85 -17.09
N GLN A 82 -12.54 -45.67 -17.60
CA GLN A 82 -12.76 -45.44 -19.02
C GLN A 82 -11.46 -45.59 -19.84
N LEU A 83 -10.37 -44.92 -19.42
CA LEU A 83 -9.07 -45.04 -20.11
C LEU A 83 -8.56 -46.48 -20.07
N LYS A 84 -8.73 -47.17 -18.94
CA LYS A 84 -8.35 -48.58 -18.79
C LYS A 84 -9.14 -49.49 -19.74
N ARG A 85 -10.45 -49.31 -19.88
CA ARG A 85 -11.28 -50.09 -20.82
C ARG A 85 -10.83 -49.93 -22.26
N ILE A 86 -10.52 -48.70 -22.69
CA ILE A 86 -10.01 -48.42 -24.03
C ILE A 86 -8.64 -49.07 -24.23
N TYR A 87 -7.75 -48.98 -23.24
CA TYR A 87 -6.46 -49.64 -23.30
C TYR A 87 -6.59 -51.15 -23.40
N ASP A 88 -7.44 -51.78 -22.57
CA ASP A 88 -7.68 -53.22 -22.61
C ASP A 88 -8.27 -53.65 -23.97
N GLU A 89 -9.14 -52.82 -24.58
CA GLU A 89 -9.62 -53.03 -25.96
C GLU A 89 -8.50 -52.93 -27.00
N TRP A 90 -7.61 -51.94 -26.90
CA TRP A 90 -6.44 -51.84 -27.78
C TRP A 90 -5.52 -53.05 -27.64
N VAL A 91 -5.33 -53.58 -26.41
CA VAL A 91 -4.54 -54.80 -26.18
C VAL A 91 -5.18 -56.01 -26.87
N LEU A 92 -6.51 -56.14 -26.81
CA LEU A 92 -7.24 -57.20 -27.52
C LEU A 92 -7.06 -57.09 -29.04
N LEU A 93 -7.18 -55.88 -29.59
CA LEU A 93 -6.96 -55.63 -31.02
C LEU A 93 -5.51 -55.91 -31.42
N LYS A 94 -4.54 -55.54 -30.59
CA LYS A 94 -3.12 -55.80 -30.81
C LYS A 94 -2.80 -57.29 -30.83
N LYS A 95 -3.43 -58.09 -29.97
CA LYS A 95 -3.32 -59.55 -29.99
C LYS A 95 -3.92 -60.18 -31.26
N ALA A 96 -4.90 -59.52 -31.87
CA ALA A 96 -5.55 -59.93 -33.11
C ALA A 96 -4.97 -59.26 -34.37
N MET A 97 -3.76 -58.68 -34.32
CA MET A 97 -3.16 -57.88 -35.39
C MET A 97 -3.05 -58.60 -36.75
N ASN A 98 -2.92 -59.93 -36.76
CA ASN A 98 -2.79 -60.76 -37.96
C ASN A 98 -4.14 -61.29 -38.51
N LYS A 99 -5.27 -60.95 -37.88
CA LYS A 99 -6.62 -61.32 -38.35
C LYS A 99 -7.15 -60.26 -39.34
N PRO A 100 -8.03 -60.63 -40.29
CA PRO A 100 -8.65 -59.66 -41.20
C PRO A 100 -9.36 -58.55 -40.45
N THR A 101 -9.41 -57.37 -41.06
CA THR A 101 -10.00 -56.16 -40.47
C THR A 101 -11.44 -56.44 -40.07
N THR A 102 -11.74 -56.27 -38.79
CA THR A 102 -13.08 -56.39 -38.25
C THR A 102 -13.70 -55.01 -38.12
N GLU A 103 -15.03 -54.92 -38.21
CA GLU A 103 -15.80 -53.69 -37.95
C GLU A 103 -15.38 -53.02 -36.62
N ARG A 104 -15.00 -53.83 -35.62
CA ARG A 104 -14.47 -53.37 -34.34
C ARG A 104 -13.15 -52.61 -34.45
N ARG A 105 -12.24 -53.03 -35.34
CA ARG A 105 -10.96 -52.34 -35.61
C ARG A 105 -11.20 -51.01 -36.31
N GLU A 106 -12.14 -50.94 -37.24
CA GLU A 106 -12.50 -49.70 -37.94
C GLU A 106 -13.15 -48.68 -37.00
N LYS A 107 -14.10 -49.13 -36.16
CA LYS A 107 -14.70 -48.29 -35.10
C LYS A 107 -13.65 -47.73 -34.15
N PHE A 108 -12.66 -48.54 -33.76
CA PHE A 108 -11.56 -48.09 -32.91
C PHE A 108 -10.69 -47.05 -33.62
N ILE A 109 -10.32 -47.26 -34.89
CA ILE A 109 -9.54 -46.30 -35.68
C ILE A 109 -10.28 -44.96 -35.83
N ALA A 110 -11.57 -45.00 -36.13
CA ALA A 110 -12.40 -43.79 -36.24
C ALA A 110 -12.57 -43.04 -34.91
N ALA A 111 -12.45 -43.72 -33.77
CA ALA A 111 -12.52 -43.10 -32.45
C ALA A 111 -11.21 -42.43 -32.01
N LEU A 112 -10.06 -42.81 -32.59
CA LEU A 112 -8.75 -42.30 -32.17
C LEU A 112 -8.62 -40.78 -32.33
N ASP A 113 -9.20 -40.22 -33.38
CA ASP A 113 -9.11 -38.77 -33.67
C ASP A 113 -10.30 -37.96 -33.09
N LYS A 114 -11.16 -38.62 -32.30
CA LYS A 114 -12.25 -37.96 -31.56
C LYS A 114 -11.79 -37.49 -30.19
N LEU A 115 -12.56 -36.56 -29.61
CA LEU A 115 -12.38 -36.08 -28.24
C LEU A 115 -12.40 -37.25 -27.25
N PHE A 116 -11.41 -37.34 -26.37
CA PHE A 116 -11.49 -38.24 -25.22
C PHE A 116 -12.39 -37.61 -24.16
N ASP A 117 -13.68 -37.85 -24.28
CA ASP A 117 -14.69 -37.18 -23.46
C ASP A 117 -14.78 -37.75 -22.04
N ILE A 118 -14.53 -36.90 -21.06
CA ILE A 118 -14.69 -37.18 -19.63
C ILE A 118 -15.63 -36.16 -18.97
N ALA A 119 -16.47 -35.47 -19.74
CA ALA A 119 -17.42 -34.51 -19.22
C ALA A 119 -18.46 -35.15 -18.29
N ALA A 120 -18.94 -34.40 -17.31
CA ALA A 120 -19.99 -34.84 -16.41
C ALA A 120 -21.31 -35.11 -17.16
N PRO A 121 -22.09 -36.12 -16.76
CA PRO A 121 -23.38 -36.40 -17.38
C PRO A 121 -24.37 -35.24 -17.17
N ASN A 122 -25.23 -35.00 -18.16
CA ASN A 122 -26.25 -33.92 -18.15
C ASN A 122 -25.68 -32.50 -18.06
N LEU A 123 -24.63 -32.18 -18.84
CA LEU A 123 -24.06 -30.82 -18.92
C LEU A 123 -25.11 -29.71 -19.07
N ASP A 124 -26.17 -29.95 -19.85
CA ASP A 124 -27.24 -28.96 -20.11
C ASP A 124 -28.00 -28.54 -18.84
N LYS A 125 -28.11 -29.46 -17.87
CA LYS A 125 -28.81 -29.24 -16.59
C LYS A 125 -27.95 -28.54 -15.54
N ILE A 126 -26.64 -28.42 -15.78
CA ILE A 126 -25.71 -27.74 -14.87
C ILE A 126 -25.77 -26.22 -15.12
N LYS A 127 -26.50 -25.49 -14.27
CA LYS A 127 -26.68 -24.02 -14.34
C LYS A 127 -25.37 -23.22 -14.18
N CYS A 128 -24.29 -23.87 -13.75
CA CYS A 128 -23.02 -23.22 -13.41
C CYS A 128 -22.01 -23.14 -14.57
N ILE A 129 -22.36 -23.66 -15.75
CA ILE A 129 -21.52 -23.61 -16.96
C ILE A 129 -21.92 -22.39 -17.77
N LEU A 130 -20.94 -21.59 -18.19
CA LEU A 130 -21.20 -20.43 -19.04
C LEU A 130 -21.73 -20.85 -20.42
N PRO A 131 -22.59 -20.05 -21.07
CA PRO A 131 -23.00 -20.28 -22.46
C PRO A 131 -21.81 -20.46 -23.42
N GLU A 132 -20.76 -19.65 -23.24
CA GLU A 132 -19.55 -19.69 -24.08
C GLU A 132 -18.74 -20.99 -23.86
N ASP A 133 -18.67 -21.49 -22.63
CA ASP A 133 -18.03 -22.79 -22.31
C ASP A 133 -18.85 -23.94 -22.96
N ARG A 134 -20.18 -23.84 -23.02
CA ARG A 134 -21.04 -24.84 -23.69
C ARG A 134 -20.83 -24.84 -25.20
N GLU A 135 -20.69 -23.67 -25.83
CA GLU A 135 -20.37 -23.55 -27.25
C GLU A 135 -18.97 -24.09 -27.55
N PHE A 136 -17.99 -23.81 -26.69
CA PHE A 136 -16.65 -24.39 -26.79
C PHE A 136 -16.69 -25.92 -26.73
N TYR A 137 -17.42 -26.51 -25.79
CA TYR A 137 -17.56 -27.97 -25.68
C TYR A 137 -18.24 -28.57 -26.91
N LYS A 138 -19.34 -27.99 -27.41
CA LYS A 138 -19.99 -28.42 -28.65
C LYS A 138 -19.02 -28.38 -29.84
N SER A 139 -18.27 -27.29 -29.97
CA SER A 139 -17.23 -27.16 -30.99
C SER A 139 -16.14 -28.23 -30.87
N MET A 140 -15.75 -28.63 -29.64
CA MET A 140 -14.75 -29.69 -29.43
C MET A 140 -15.26 -31.11 -29.72
N THR A 141 -16.58 -31.34 -29.65
CA THR A 141 -17.20 -32.64 -29.93
C THR A 141 -17.53 -32.83 -31.41
N GLU A 142 -17.88 -31.75 -32.13
CA GLU A 142 -18.25 -31.76 -33.54
C GLU A 142 -17.04 -31.47 -34.46
N ASP A 143 -16.67 -30.18 -34.60
CA ASP A 143 -15.78 -29.67 -35.65
C ASP A 143 -14.32 -29.47 -35.21
N ARG A 144 -14.04 -29.49 -33.90
CA ARG A 144 -12.74 -29.23 -33.24
C ARG A 144 -12.04 -27.92 -33.65
N LYS A 145 -12.80 -26.90 -34.08
CA LYS A 145 -12.25 -25.61 -34.57
C LYS A 145 -11.81 -24.65 -33.45
N ALA A 146 -12.50 -24.62 -32.31
CA ALA A 146 -12.24 -23.66 -31.23
C ALA A 146 -10.88 -23.86 -30.51
N SER A 147 -10.40 -22.85 -29.77
CA SER A 147 -9.13 -22.89 -29.02
C SER A 147 -9.18 -22.03 -27.75
N MET A 148 -8.52 -22.48 -26.68
CA MET A 148 -8.45 -21.84 -25.35
C MET A 148 -7.49 -20.61 -25.27
N ILE A 149 -7.21 -19.90 -26.38
CA ILE A 149 -6.19 -18.82 -26.41
C ILE A 149 -6.80 -17.42 -26.27
N GLY A 150 -8.08 -17.24 -26.62
CA GLY A 150 -8.79 -15.96 -26.43
C GLY A 150 -9.45 -15.90 -25.05
N VAL A 151 -9.17 -14.86 -24.25
CA VAL A 151 -9.86 -14.48 -22.99
C VAL A 151 -9.28 -15.06 -21.66
N ASP A 152 -8.24 -15.89 -21.70
CA ASP A 152 -8.03 -16.90 -20.65
C ASP A 152 -7.20 -16.53 -19.39
N ARG A 153 -6.64 -15.32 -19.26
CA ARG A 153 -5.77 -14.98 -18.11
C ARG A 153 -6.51 -14.44 -16.88
N LYS A 154 -7.68 -13.81 -17.05
CA LYS A 154 -8.51 -13.30 -15.94
C LYS A 154 -9.46 -14.36 -15.36
N TRP A 155 -9.69 -15.46 -16.07
CA TRP A 155 -10.79 -16.38 -15.80
C TRP A 155 -10.39 -17.63 -15.00
N ALA A 156 -9.21 -18.20 -15.28
CA ALA A 156 -8.66 -19.35 -14.54
C ALA A 156 -8.53 -19.11 -13.01
N LEU A 157 -8.14 -17.89 -12.62
CA LEU A 157 -8.04 -17.47 -11.21
C LEU A 157 -9.41 -17.34 -10.52
N LYS A 158 -10.48 -17.04 -11.28
CA LYS A 158 -11.83 -16.85 -10.75
C LYS A 158 -12.55 -18.19 -10.55
N LYS A 159 -12.26 -19.18 -11.40
CA LYS A 159 -12.83 -20.55 -11.32
C LYS A 159 -12.15 -21.38 -10.23
N GLN A 160 -10.81 -21.35 -10.10
CA GLN A 160 -10.07 -21.99 -8.99
C GLN A 160 -10.51 -21.50 -7.60
N LYS A 161 -10.74 -20.19 -7.44
CA LYS A 161 -11.25 -19.62 -6.18
C LYS A 161 -12.67 -20.10 -5.83
N LYS A 162 -13.46 -20.52 -6.83
CA LYS A 162 -14.85 -20.99 -6.65
C LYS A 162 -14.90 -22.48 -6.31
N THR A 163 -14.12 -23.33 -6.99
CA THR A 163 -14.04 -24.78 -6.68
C THR A 163 -13.45 -25.05 -5.31
N VAL A 164 -12.39 -24.33 -4.90
CA VAL A 164 -11.82 -24.43 -3.54
C VAL A 164 -12.85 -24.01 -2.46
N ARG A 165 -13.74 -23.05 -2.77
CA ARG A 165 -14.84 -22.66 -1.88
C ARG A 165 -15.88 -23.76 -1.73
N THR A 166 -16.28 -24.39 -2.85
CA THR A 166 -17.32 -25.42 -2.84
C THR A 166 -16.84 -26.72 -2.20
N GLU A 167 -15.60 -27.15 -2.46
CA GLU A 167 -15.00 -28.31 -1.80
C GLU A 167 -14.79 -28.07 -0.29
N GLY A 168 -14.41 -26.84 0.08
CA GLY A 168 -14.30 -26.42 1.48
C GLY A 168 -15.65 -26.37 2.21
N GLU A 169 -16.76 -26.13 1.51
CA GLU A 169 -18.13 -26.18 2.04
C GLU A 169 -18.62 -27.63 2.19
N ILE A 170 -18.38 -28.49 1.20
CA ILE A 170 -18.74 -29.92 1.28
C ILE A 170 -17.96 -30.61 2.40
N ARG A 171 -16.67 -30.29 2.58
CA ARG A 171 -15.86 -30.81 3.69
C ARG A 171 -16.31 -30.29 5.06
N ARG A 172 -16.82 -29.05 5.13
CA ARG A 172 -17.42 -28.49 6.35
C ARG A 172 -18.78 -29.14 6.68
N LYS A 173 -19.59 -29.43 5.66
CA LYS A 173 -20.88 -30.11 5.84
C LYS A 173 -20.68 -31.55 6.34
N ARG A 174 -19.73 -32.29 5.76
CA ARG A 174 -19.34 -33.63 6.23
C ARG A 174 -18.83 -33.64 7.68
N ARG A 175 -18.00 -32.66 8.08
CA ARG A 175 -17.59 -32.51 9.49
C ARG A 175 -18.75 -32.17 10.40
N SER A 176 -19.64 -31.29 9.97
CA SER A 176 -20.85 -30.95 10.73
C SER A 176 -21.73 -32.17 10.95
N ASP A 177 -21.91 -33.01 9.91
CA ASP A 177 -22.73 -34.23 9.97
C ASP A 177 -22.08 -35.29 10.88
N GLU A 178 -20.75 -35.45 10.83
CA GLU A 178 -19.97 -36.31 11.74
C GLU A 178 -19.97 -35.80 13.20
N ASP A 179 -19.89 -34.49 13.40
CA ASP A 179 -19.94 -33.86 14.73
C ASP A 179 -21.36 -33.92 15.33
N THR A 180 -22.43 -33.83 14.53
CA THR A 180 -23.81 -34.10 14.98
C THR A 180 -24.02 -35.57 15.34
N LYS A 181 -23.40 -36.51 14.62
CA LYS A 181 -23.47 -37.95 14.94
C LYS A 181 -22.75 -38.27 16.24
N LYS A 182 -21.58 -37.67 16.48
CA LYS A 182 -20.85 -37.77 17.78
C LYS A 182 -21.58 -37.13 18.96
N CYS A 183 -22.49 -36.18 18.70
CA CYS A 183 -23.29 -35.54 19.73
C CYS A 183 -24.58 -36.32 20.06
N PHE A 184 -24.99 -37.25 19.20
CA PHE A 184 -26.21 -38.07 19.37
C PHE A 184 -25.97 -39.37 20.17
N ASP A 185 -24.74 -39.87 20.23
CA ASP A 185 -24.38 -41.09 21.00
C ASP A 185 -24.28 -40.84 22.53
N LYS A 186 -24.55 -39.62 23.01
CA LYS A 186 -24.71 -39.30 24.42
C LYS A 186 -26.03 -38.57 24.61
N VAL A 187 -27.10 -39.36 24.79
CA VAL A 187 -28.24 -39.16 25.70
C VAL A 187 -29.33 -40.11 25.20
N THR A 188 -29.49 -41.22 25.92
CA THR A 188 -30.67 -42.09 25.88
C THR A 188 -31.60 -41.74 27.04
N LEU A 189 -32.90 -41.96 26.81
CA LEU A 189 -34.06 -41.94 27.72
C LEU A 189 -34.62 -40.54 28.04
N ASP A 190 -35.94 -40.29 28.03
CA ASP A 190 -37.11 -41.02 27.55
C ASP A 190 -38.26 -40.01 27.39
N ASP A 191 -39.36 -40.52 26.86
CA ASP A 191 -40.76 -40.11 27.04
C ASP A 191 -41.56 -39.41 25.93
N SER A 192 -42.70 -40.08 25.74
CA SER A 192 -43.66 -40.09 24.63
C SER A 192 -44.73 -39.00 24.76
N ALA A 193 -45.35 -38.63 23.63
CA ALA A 193 -46.82 -38.49 23.53
C ALA A 193 -47.26 -38.19 22.08
N SER A 194 -47.75 -39.23 21.41
CA SER A 194 -49.07 -39.35 20.75
C SER A 194 -49.69 -38.13 20.04
N ASP A 195 -49.78 -38.24 18.71
CA ASP A 195 -50.80 -37.57 17.87
C ASP A 195 -52.16 -38.26 18.07
N THR A 196 -53.24 -37.48 18.22
CA THR A 196 -54.60 -37.95 17.90
C THR A 196 -55.48 -36.77 17.45
N GLU A 197 -56.29 -37.07 16.44
CA GLU A 197 -57.10 -36.18 15.61
C GLU A 197 -58.39 -35.66 16.28
N GLU A 198 -58.89 -34.57 15.68
CA GLU A 198 -60.27 -34.08 15.55
C GLU A 198 -61.29 -34.18 16.71
N SER A 199 -61.86 -33.03 17.07
CA SER A 199 -63.32 -32.83 17.04
C SER A 199 -63.71 -31.35 17.25
N GLU A 200 -64.75 -30.95 16.53
CA GLU A 200 -65.37 -29.63 16.54
C GLU A 200 -66.10 -29.33 17.87
N THR A 201 -66.11 -28.06 18.28
CA THR A 201 -67.31 -27.41 18.85
C THR A 201 -67.15 -25.88 18.78
N LYS A 202 -68.21 -25.22 18.33
CA LYS A 202 -68.34 -23.76 18.18
C LYS A 202 -68.56 -23.10 19.55
N ASP A 203 -68.01 -21.91 19.75
CA ASP A 203 -68.82 -20.71 20.06
C ASP A 203 -68.02 -19.39 19.98
N SER A 204 -68.73 -18.39 19.47
CA SER A 204 -68.54 -16.91 19.38
C SER A 204 -67.70 -16.26 20.51
N GLU A 205 -66.99 -15.13 20.41
CA GLU A 205 -67.08 -13.93 19.55
C GLU A 205 -65.82 -13.04 19.81
N PHE A 206 -65.59 -12.06 18.94
CA PHE A 206 -64.70 -10.88 19.06
C PHE A 206 -63.23 -11.00 18.60
N SER A 207 -63.03 -10.73 17.31
CA SER A 207 -61.73 -10.48 16.67
C SER A 207 -61.32 -9.00 16.79
N LEU A 208 -60.16 -8.75 17.42
CA LEU A 208 -59.40 -7.50 17.24
C LEU A 208 -58.42 -7.68 16.08
N PRO A 209 -58.20 -6.66 15.22
CA PRO A 209 -57.35 -6.80 14.06
C PRO A 209 -55.89 -6.92 14.48
N GLU A 210 -55.29 -8.09 14.26
CA GLU A 210 -53.83 -8.25 14.29
C GLU A 210 -53.22 -7.31 13.23
N LYS A 211 -52.72 -6.15 13.67
CA LYS A 211 -51.75 -5.39 12.90
C LYS A 211 -50.51 -6.28 12.77
N ARG A 212 -50.39 -6.99 11.63
CA ARG A 212 -49.16 -7.66 11.21
C ARG A 212 -48.00 -6.69 11.40
N THR A 213 -47.20 -6.90 12.44
CA THR A 213 -45.96 -6.17 12.66
C THR A 213 -45.05 -6.51 11.50
N LYS A 214 -44.84 -5.54 10.59
CA LYS A 214 -43.80 -5.65 9.56
C LYS A 214 -42.49 -5.90 10.31
N ASN A 215 -41.89 -7.08 10.13
CA ASN A 215 -40.56 -7.39 10.67
C ASN A 215 -39.54 -6.38 10.13
N VAL A 216 -39.27 -5.32 10.90
CA VAL A 216 -38.25 -4.32 10.56
C VAL A 216 -36.88 -4.97 10.78
N ARG A 217 -36.18 -5.30 9.69
CA ARG A 217 -34.78 -5.74 9.77
C ARG A 217 -33.89 -4.52 10.01
N ILE A 218 -33.47 -4.32 11.25
CA ILE A 218 -32.49 -3.28 11.60
C ILE A 218 -31.09 -3.76 11.20
N ASN A 219 -30.41 -3.02 10.33
CA ASN A 219 -29.03 -3.32 9.97
C ASN A 219 -28.05 -2.72 10.99
N VAL A 220 -27.62 -3.54 11.95
CA VAL A 220 -26.65 -3.13 12.98
C VAL A 220 -25.22 -2.99 12.42
N LEU A 221 -24.88 -3.71 11.35
CA LEU A 221 -23.56 -3.68 10.73
C LEU A 221 -23.48 -2.55 9.69
N THR A 222 -23.59 -1.32 10.18
CA THR A 222 -23.46 -0.09 9.37
C THR A 222 -22.02 0.12 8.92
N LYS A 223 -21.82 1.10 8.02
CA LYS A 223 -20.48 1.45 7.50
C LYS A 223 -19.56 1.90 8.65
N GLU A 224 -20.09 2.68 9.59
CA GLU A 224 -19.40 3.20 10.77
C GLU A 224 -18.96 2.06 11.69
N VAL A 225 -19.87 1.13 12.01
CA VAL A 225 -19.54 -0.03 12.85
C VAL A 225 -18.46 -0.89 12.19
N THR A 226 -18.59 -1.19 10.90
CA THR A 226 -17.57 -2.00 10.21
C THR A 226 -16.22 -1.29 10.10
N SER A 227 -16.20 0.04 9.94
CA SER A 227 -14.97 0.85 9.88
C SER A 227 -14.27 0.89 11.23
N ALA A 228 -15.04 1.00 12.32
CA ALA A 228 -14.51 0.91 13.68
C ALA A 228 -13.89 -0.47 13.98
N LEU A 229 -14.56 -1.56 13.57
CA LEU A 229 -14.01 -2.93 13.67
C LEU A 229 -12.73 -3.10 12.84
N ASP A 230 -12.65 -2.48 11.67
CA ASP A 230 -11.46 -2.47 10.81
C ASP A 230 -10.30 -1.71 11.46
N ARG A 231 -10.55 -0.49 11.93
CA ARG A 231 -9.56 0.37 12.59
C ARG A 231 -8.98 -0.27 13.83
N THR A 232 -9.82 -0.90 14.65
CA THR A 232 -9.41 -1.58 15.89
C THR A 232 -8.75 -2.94 15.65
N GLN A 233 -8.63 -3.38 14.39
CA GLN A 233 -8.09 -4.70 14.04
C GLN A 233 -8.89 -5.85 14.66
N THR A 234 -10.18 -5.62 14.87
CA THR A 234 -11.08 -6.61 15.46
C THR A 234 -11.38 -7.69 14.42
N SER A 235 -11.06 -8.95 14.74
CA SER A 235 -11.38 -10.09 13.87
C SER A 235 -12.89 -10.24 13.72
N SER A 236 -13.37 -10.81 12.61
CA SER A 236 -14.82 -10.98 12.42
C SER A 236 -15.47 -11.85 13.50
N ARG A 237 -14.71 -12.76 14.13
CA ARG A 237 -15.21 -13.61 15.24
C ARG A 237 -15.43 -12.77 16.50
N VAL A 238 -14.44 -11.96 16.87
CA VAL A 238 -14.55 -11.07 18.04
C VAL A 238 -15.59 -9.98 17.77
N GLY A 239 -15.62 -9.43 16.55
CA GLY A 239 -16.60 -8.42 16.14
C GLY A 239 -18.03 -8.95 16.19
N ALA A 240 -18.28 -10.18 15.75
CA ALA A 240 -19.59 -10.82 15.89
C ALA A 240 -20.02 -10.93 17.36
N HIS A 241 -19.09 -11.33 18.24
CA HIS A 241 -19.37 -11.43 19.68
C HIS A 241 -19.65 -10.06 20.31
N LEU A 242 -18.84 -9.04 20.01
CA LEU A 242 -19.01 -7.69 20.52
C LEU A 242 -20.34 -7.08 20.07
N VAL A 243 -20.63 -7.12 18.76
CA VAL A 243 -21.89 -6.61 18.22
C VAL A 243 -23.08 -7.34 18.83
N GLN A 244 -23.01 -8.67 18.95
CA GLN A 244 -24.06 -9.45 19.60
C GLN A 244 -24.30 -9.02 21.04
N LYS A 245 -23.24 -8.88 21.85
CA LYS A 245 -23.34 -8.47 23.25
C LYS A 245 -23.89 -7.04 23.39
N SER A 246 -23.40 -6.10 22.59
CA SER A 246 -23.88 -4.71 22.60
C SER A 246 -25.35 -4.60 22.22
N VAL A 247 -25.80 -5.31 21.17
CA VAL A 247 -27.21 -5.30 20.77
C VAL A 247 -28.08 -5.96 21.83
N THR A 248 -27.65 -7.09 22.40
CA THR A 248 -28.42 -7.77 23.46
C THR A 248 -28.57 -6.86 24.68
N SER A 249 -27.50 -6.18 25.09
CA SER A 249 -27.53 -5.22 26.20
C SER A 249 -28.44 -4.01 25.91
N ALA A 250 -28.38 -3.45 24.71
CA ALA A 250 -29.26 -2.34 24.32
C ALA A 250 -30.73 -2.75 24.28
N LEU A 251 -31.04 -3.95 23.76
CA LEU A 251 -32.40 -4.50 23.77
C LEU A 251 -32.92 -4.75 25.19
N GLN A 252 -32.07 -5.26 26.07
CA GLN A 252 -32.43 -5.47 27.49
C GLN A 252 -32.70 -4.12 28.18
N ALA A 253 -31.84 -3.12 27.98
CA ALA A 253 -32.06 -1.79 28.54
C ALA A 253 -33.35 -1.14 28.02
N ALA A 254 -33.64 -1.27 26.72
CA ALA A 254 -34.88 -0.77 26.12
C ALA A 254 -36.12 -1.49 26.67
N SER A 255 -36.04 -2.81 26.87
CA SER A 255 -37.13 -3.59 27.45
C SER A 255 -37.45 -3.14 28.88
N CYS A 256 -36.43 -2.88 29.70
CA CYS A 256 -36.59 -2.33 31.04
C CYS A 256 -37.19 -0.92 31.01
N ALA A 257 -36.71 -0.04 30.12
CA ALA A 257 -37.20 1.34 30.03
C ALA A 257 -38.67 1.45 29.56
N LEU A 258 -39.17 0.45 28.84
CA LEU A 258 -40.54 0.40 28.31
C LEU A 258 -41.51 -0.42 29.18
N ASN A 259 -41.10 -0.86 30.37
CA ASN A 259 -41.90 -1.70 31.29
C ASN A 259 -42.53 -2.94 30.61
N LEU A 260 -41.81 -3.56 29.67
CA LEU A 260 -42.26 -4.76 28.94
C LEU A 260 -42.05 -6.06 29.74
N GLU A 261 -41.98 -5.96 31.06
CA GLU A 261 -41.75 -7.08 31.98
C GLU A 261 -42.86 -8.13 31.82
N GLY A 262 -42.49 -9.31 31.30
CA GLY A 262 -43.43 -10.41 31.00
C GLY A 262 -43.53 -10.76 29.52
N THR A 263 -43.09 -9.89 28.61
CA THR A 263 -42.89 -10.31 27.21
C THR A 263 -41.60 -11.12 27.12
N ASN A 264 -41.72 -12.40 26.78
CA ASN A 264 -40.60 -13.31 26.51
C ASN A 264 -39.87 -12.90 25.22
N LEU A 265 -39.31 -11.68 25.16
CA LEU A 265 -38.42 -11.23 24.09
C LEU A 265 -37.08 -11.97 24.24
N LYS A 266 -37.08 -13.26 23.90
CA LYS A 266 -35.88 -14.07 23.65
C LYS A 266 -35.20 -13.58 22.36
N LEU A 267 -34.93 -12.28 22.25
CA LEU A 267 -34.12 -11.72 21.19
C LEU A 267 -32.66 -11.99 21.55
N LYS A 268 -32.18 -13.19 21.20
CA LYS A 268 -30.75 -13.46 21.05
C LYS A 268 -30.40 -13.22 19.59
N PRO A 269 -30.09 -11.99 19.16
CA PRO A 269 -29.63 -11.77 17.79
C PRO A 269 -28.33 -12.54 17.60
N VAL A 270 -28.38 -13.62 16.80
CA VAL A 270 -27.20 -14.42 16.49
C VAL A 270 -26.49 -13.76 15.31
N PHE A 271 -25.36 -13.11 15.58
CA PHE A 271 -24.49 -12.61 14.52
C PHE A 271 -23.46 -13.67 14.18
N SER A 272 -23.54 -14.23 12.98
CA SER A 272 -22.51 -15.16 12.52
C SER A 272 -21.24 -14.40 12.11
N THR A 273 -20.08 -15.00 12.39
CA THR A 273 -18.77 -14.53 11.93
C THR A 273 -18.75 -14.28 10.41
N SER A 274 -19.43 -15.14 9.64
CA SER A 274 -19.54 -15.02 8.19
C SER A 274 -20.37 -13.81 7.77
N SER A 275 -21.46 -13.49 8.47
CA SER A 275 -22.27 -12.30 8.19
C SER A 275 -21.49 -11.01 8.43
N VAL A 276 -20.75 -10.91 9.55
CA VAL A 276 -19.85 -9.77 9.82
C VAL A 276 -18.77 -9.67 8.73
N GLY A 277 -18.15 -10.79 8.37
CA GLY A 277 -17.13 -10.81 7.31
C GLY A 277 -17.66 -10.33 5.96
N ARG A 278 -18.82 -10.84 5.51
CA ARG A 278 -19.45 -10.40 4.25
C ARG A 278 -19.79 -8.91 4.28
N LYS A 279 -20.42 -8.44 5.35
CA LYS A 279 -20.83 -7.04 5.44
C LYS A 279 -19.65 -6.08 5.49
N ARG A 280 -18.53 -6.46 6.13
CA ARG A 280 -17.27 -5.71 6.07
C ARG A 280 -16.76 -5.57 4.63
N THR A 281 -16.70 -6.67 3.87
CA THR A 281 -16.25 -6.62 2.47
C THR A 281 -17.14 -5.74 1.59
N GLU A 282 -18.46 -5.85 1.75
CA GLU A 282 -19.44 -5.01 1.05
C GLU A 282 -19.27 -3.52 1.43
N ASN A 283 -19.24 -3.22 2.72
CA ASN A 283 -19.10 -1.85 3.21
C ASN A 283 -17.76 -1.24 2.80
N ARG A 284 -16.65 -1.98 2.85
CA ARG A 284 -15.33 -1.50 2.38
C ARG A 284 -15.38 -1.05 0.92
N THR A 285 -16.01 -1.85 0.06
CA THR A 285 -16.15 -1.53 -1.37
C THR A 285 -16.96 -0.24 -1.54
N SER A 286 -18.14 -0.17 -0.92
CA SER A 286 -19.01 1.01 -1.01
C SER A 286 -18.41 2.28 -0.41
N ILE A 287 -17.62 2.17 0.67
CA ILE A 287 -16.92 3.31 1.27
C ILE A 287 -15.83 3.81 0.32
N VAL A 288 -15.02 2.91 -0.23
CA VAL A 288 -13.93 3.29 -1.15
C VAL A 288 -14.48 3.88 -2.45
N GLU A 289 -15.57 3.36 -2.99
CA GLU A 289 -16.25 3.96 -4.14
C GLU A 289 -16.67 5.41 -3.86
N ASN A 290 -17.23 5.68 -2.67
CA ASN A 290 -17.59 7.05 -2.27
C ASN A 290 -16.34 7.95 -2.14
N ILE A 291 -15.28 7.47 -1.47
CA ILE A 291 -14.00 8.19 -1.36
C ILE A 291 -13.45 8.53 -2.76
N GLN A 292 -13.47 7.56 -3.67
CA GLN A 292 -12.97 7.71 -5.02
C GLN A 292 -13.77 8.76 -5.79
N GLN A 293 -15.10 8.72 -5.74
CA GLN A 293 -15.94 9.73 -6.39
C GLN A 293 -15.69 11.15 -5.85
N ASN A 294 -15.53 11.31 -4.54
CA ASN A 294 -15.26 12.61 -3.93
C ASN A 294 -13.91 13.19 -4.38
N VAL A 295 -12.89 12.35 -4.53
CA VAL A 295 -11.54 12.77 -4.96
C VAL A 295 -11.51 13.05 -6.46
N ILE A 296 -12.20 12.25 -7.26
CA ILE A 296 -12.37 12.48 -8.71
C ILE A 296 -13.13 13.77 -8.97
N ALA A 297 -14.15 14.10 -8.19
CA ALA A 297 -14.92 15.34 -8.37
C ALA A 297 -14.09 16.60 -8.09
N HIS A 298 -12.99 16.49 -7.32
CA HIS A 298 -12.16 17.63 -6.98
C HIS A 298 -11.35 18.13 -8.20
N PRO A 299 -11.25 19.46 -8.42
CA PRO A 299 -10.62 20.01 -9.63
C PRO A 299 -9.09 19.84 -9.67
N GLY A 300 -8.45 19.58 -8.53
CA GLY A 300 -6.99 19.65 -8.39
C GLY A 300 -6.50 21.11 -8.26
N PRO A 301 -5.21 21.38 -8.51
CA PRO A 301 -4.17 20.43 -8.89
C PRO A 301 -3.73 19.50 -7.74
N PHE A 302 -3.14 18.36 -8.07
CA PHE A 302 -2.66 17.36 -7.11
C PHE A 302 -1.15 17.13 -7.17
N PHE A 303 -0.56 16.87 -6.01
CA PHE A 303 0.80 16.37 -5.86
C PHE A 303 0.75 14.91 -5.43
N VAL A 304 1.47 14.04 -6.14
CA VAL A 304 1.59 12.63 -5.78
C VAL A 304 2.74 12.43 -4.79
N HIS A 305 2.47 11.73 -3.70
CA HIS A 305 3.45 11.33 -2.69
C HIS A 305 3.70 9.85 -2.81
N PHE A 306 4.96 9.45 -2.81
CA PHE A 306 5.33 8.04 -2.74
C PHE A 306 6.64 7.85 -2.00
N ASP A 307 6.76 6.71 -1.31
CA ASP A 307 8.01 6.24 -0.74
C ASP A 307 8.00 4.72 -0.66
N GLY A 308 9.14 4.08 -0.92
CA GLY A 308 9.25 2.62 -0.90
C GLY A 308 9.82 2.11 0.40
N LYS A 309 9.18 1.10 1.00
CA LYS A 309 9.71 0.40 2.17
C LYS A 309 9.66 -1.11 2.02
N LEU A 310 10.80 -1.75 2.29
CA LEU A 310 10.91 -3.20 2.41
C LEU A 310 10.31 -3.67 3.75
N LEU A 311 9.18 -4.40 3.71
CA LEU A 311 8.41 -4.83 4.87
C LEU A 311 8.23 -6.36 4.91
N PRO A 312 8.20 -7.01 6.09
CA PRO A 312 7.84 -8.41 6.22
C PRO A 312 6.34 -8.57 5.94
N ASP A 313 6.03 -9.11 4.78
CA ASP A 313 4.69 -9.08 4.19
C ASP A 313 3.96 -10.43 4.34
N GLU A 314 4.74 -11.50 4.54
CA GLU A 314 4.27 -12.88 4.67
C GLU A 314 4.56 -13.45 6.08
N PRO A 315 3.78 -14.46 6.54
CA PRO A 315 3.93 -15.03 7.89
C PRO A 315 5.30 -15.68 8.14
N ASP A 316 5.98 -16.11 7.09
CA ASP A 316 7.34 -16.66 7.12
C ASP A 316 8.43 -15.57 7.30
N GLY A 317 8.03 -14.30 7.35
CA GLY A 317 8.93 -13.16 7.49
C GLY A 317 9.54 -12.69 6.17
N LYS A 318 9.13 -13.25 5.03
CA LYS A 318 9.62 -12.82 3.72
C LYS A 318 9.26 -11.36 3.46
N LYS A 319 10.26 -10.62 2.98
CA LYS A 319 10.14 -9.17 2.81
C LYS A 319 9.80 -8.81 1.37
N TYR A 320 8.91 -7.85 1.22
CA TYR A 320 8.51 -7.28 -0.06
C TYR A 320 8.51 -5.76 0.01
N ASP A 321 8.78 -5.12 -1.11
CA ASP A 321 8.69 -3.67 -1.21
C ASP A 321 7.22 -3.26 -1.23
N ARG A 322 6.87 -2.28 -0.40
CA ARG A 322 5.55 -1.67 -0.32
C ARG A 322 5.71 -0.19 -0.59
N VAL A 323 4.91 0.34 -1.51
CA VAL A 323 4.95 1.77 -1.86
C VAL A 323 3.59 2.38 -1.56
N PRO A 324 3.41 3.08 -0.43
CA PRO A 324 2.29 3.99 -0.27
C PRO A 324 2.30 5.04 -1.38
N VAL A 325 1.14 5.22 -2.01
CA VAL A 325 0.90 6.28 -2.99
C VAL A 325 -0.27 7.10 -2.50
N LEU A 326 -0.06 8.41 -2.36
CA LEU A 326 -1.07 9.36 -1.91
C LEU A 326 -1.12 10.56 -2.86
N VAL A 327 -2.23 11.28 -2.83
CA VAL A 327 -2.35 12.58 -3.47
C VAL A 327 -2.68 13.65 -2.44
N THR A 328 -2.09 14.82 -2.60
CA THR A 328 -2.40 16.01 -1.81
C THR A 328 -2.75 17.18 -2.72
N GLY A 329 -3.63 18.05 -2.26
CA GLY A 329 -4.10 19.22 -2.99
C GLY A 329 -4.89 20.14 -2.05
N TYR A 330 -5.61 21.09 -2.62
CA TYR A 330 -6.41 22.04 -1.83
C TYR A 330 -7.42 21.31 -0.93
N LYS A 331 -7.16 21.31 0.38
CA LYS A 331 -7.95 20.61 1.42
C LYS A 331 -8.14 19.11 1.18
N VAL A 332 -7.30 18.48 0.35
CA VAL A 332 -7.34 17.05 0.06
C VAL A 332 -6.03 16.40 0.45
N GLU A 333 -6.11 15.33 1.22
CA GLU A 333 -5.02 14.37 1.41
C GLU A 333 -5.63 12.98 1.36
N GLN A 334 -5.29 12.20 0.33
CA GLN A 334 -5.90 10.90 0.11
C GLN A 334 -4.86 9.82 -0.18
N LEU A 335 -4.91 8.73 0.58
CA LEU A 335 -4.20 7.49 0.26
C LEU A 335 -4.90 6.83 -0.94
N LEU A 336 -4.16 6.49 -1.99
CA LEU A 336 -4.68 5.75 -3.15
C LEU A 336 -4.49 4.25 -3.01
N GLY A 337 -3.39 3.85 -2.36
CA GLY A 337 -3.07 2.46 -2.08
C GLY A 337 -1.65 2.30 -1.52
N VAL A 338 -1.34 1.07 -1.11
CA VAL A 338 -0.01 0.64 -0.66
C VAL A 338 0.36 -0.68 -1.35
N PRO A 339 0.49 -0.68 -2.69
CA PRO A 339 0.77 -1.89 -3.47
C PRO A 339 2.05 -2.59 -3.04
N ARG A 340 2.01 -3.93 -3.11
CA ARG A 340 3.18 -4.81 -3.02
C ARG A 340 3.91 -4.82 -4.35
N LEU A 341 5.24 -4.68 -4.31
CA LEU A 341 6.14 -4.73 -5.45
C LEU A 341 7.13 -5.89 -5.29
N ASP A 342 7.49 -6.49 -6.43
CA ASP A 342 8.53 -7.52 -6.48
C ASP A 342 9.95 -6.94 -6.42
N SER A 343 10.09 -5.63 -6.65
CA SER A 343 11.35 -4.89 -6.50
C SER A 343 11.10 -3.44 -6.09
N GLY A 344 11.99 -2.88 -5.27
CA GLY A 344 12.01 -1.46 -4.92
C GLY A 344 12.61 -0.54 -5.99
N SER A 345 12.77 -1.01 -7.23
CA SER A 345 13.35 -0.22 -8.33
C SER A 345 12.49 1.00 -8.69
N GLY A 346 13.11 2.11 -9.11
CA GLY A 346 12.39 3.31 -9.53
C GLY A 346 11.34 3.04 -10.62
N LEU A 347 11.59 2.07 -11.49
CA LEU A 347 10.65 1.60 -12.51
C LEU A 347 9.38 0.99 -11.92
N ALA A 348 9.55 0.09 -10.95
CA ALA A 348 8.42 -0.56 -10.28
C ALA A 348 7.60 0.46 -9.47
N GLN A 349 8.28 1.38 -8.77
CA GLN A 349 7.60 2.45 -8.02
C GLN A 349 6.82 3.39 -8.95
N ALA A 350 7.42 3.85 -10.05
CA ALA A 350 6.75 4.72 -11.02
C ALA A 350 5.57 4.03 -11.70
N HIS A 351 5.71 2.75 -12.07
CA HIS A 351 4.63 1.98 -12.67
C HIS A 351 3.45 1.81 -11.69
N ALA A 352 3.71 1.40 -10.45
CA ALA A 352 2.66 1.23 -9.45
C ALA A 352 1.95 2.54 -9.12
N THR A 353 2.71 3.64 -9.02
CA THR A 353 2.17 4.99 -8.83
C THR A 353 1.26 5.39 -9.98
N TYR A 354 1.71 5.22 -11.22
CA TYR A 354 0.91 5.54 -12.41
C TYR A 354 -0.37 4.70 -12.51
N GLU A 355 -0.30 3.39 -12.26
CA GLU A 355 -1.50 2.52 -12.31
C GLU A 355 -2.55 2.93 -11.28
N LEU A 356 -2.14 3.37 -10.08
CA LEU A 356 -3.06 3.93 -9.09
C LEU A 356 -3.62 5.28 -9.54
N LEU A 357 -2.81 6.20 -10.05
CA LEU A 357 -3.31 7.47 -10.58
C LEU A 357 -4.32 7.25 -11.70
N LYS A 358 -4.08 6.25 -12.57
CA LYS A 358 -4.97 5.88 -13.65
C LYS A 358 -6.26 5.24 -13.14
N SER A 359 -6.19 4.33 -12.16
CA SER A 359 -7.39 3.68 -11.62
C SER A 359 -8.29 4.67 -10.86
N TRP A 360 -7.72 5.75 -10.35
CA TRP A 360 -8.43 6.84 -9.67
C TRP A 360 -8.79 8.01 -10.59
N ASP A 361 -8.52 7.94 -11.89
CA ASP A 361 -8.80 9.01 -12.86
C ASP A 361 -8.15 10.38 -12.50
N LEU A 362 -6.90 10.35 -12.02
CA LEU A 362 -6.18 11.54 -11.53
C LEU A 362 -4.99 11.95 -12.41
N VAL A 363 -4.66 11.20 -13.47
CA VAL A 363 -3.46 11.40 -14.31
C VAL A 363 -3.34 12.85 -14.80
N ASP A 364 -4.43 13.44 -15.28
CA ASP A 364 -4.43 14.80 -15.83
C ASP A 364 -4.40 15.90 -14.76
N LYS A 365 -4.78 15.55 -13.52
CA LYS A 365 -4.86 16.47 -12.38
C LYS A 365 -3.56 16.54 -11.57
N VAL A 366 -2.67 15.56 -11.71
CA VAL A 366 -1.36 15.58 -11.07
C VAL A 366 -0.43 16.57 -11.76
N VAL A 367 0.19 17.45 -10.97
CA VAL A 367 1.11 18.51 -11.43
C VAL A 367 2.50 18.39 -10.81
N GLY A 368 2.67 17.57 -9.77
CA GLY A 368 3.93 17.44 -9.06
C GLY A 368 4.05 16.11 -8.32
N ALA A 369 5.29 15.78 -7.96
CA ALA A 369 5.63 14.63 -7.14
C ALA A 369 6.43 15.07 -5.91
N VAL A 370 6.14 14.46 -4.77
CA VAL A 370 6.82 14.67 -3.50
C VAL A 370 7.45 13.37 -3.05
N PHE A 371 8.76 13.40 -2.82
CA PHE A 371 9.55 12.17 -2.68
C PHE A 371 10.80 12.39 -1.81
N ASP A 372 11.30 11.31 -1.22
CA ASP A 372 12.60 11.29 -0.56
C ASP A 372 13.72 11.23 -1.61
N THR A 373 14.86 11.89 -1.35
CA THR A 373 15.94 12.06 -2.34
C THR A 373 16.85 10.83 -2.50
N THR A 374 16.27 9.64 -2.45
CA THR A 374 16.97 8.39 -2.75
C THR A 374 17.26 8.29 -4.24
N SER A 375 18.29 7.52 -4.61
CA SER A 375 18.64 7.30 -6.02
C SER A 375 17.53 6.58 -6.79
N THR A 376 16.72 5.74 -6.12
CA THR A 376 15.55 5.08 -6.73
C THR A 376 14.47 6.08 -7.13
N ASN A 377 14.32 7.19 -6.42
CA ASN A 377 13.33 8.22 -6.72
C ASN A 377 13.87 9.27 -7.69
N THR A 378 15.13 9.67 -7.49
CA THR A 378 15.75 10.84 -8.15
C THR A 378 16.69 10.49 -9.30
N GLY A 379 16.98 9.21 -9.56
CA GLY A 379 17.90 8.82 -10.62
C GLY A 379 17.59 9.47 -11.98
N CYS A 380 18.62 10.04 -12.60
CA CYS A 380 18.53 10.79 -13.86
C CYS A 380 17.84 10.07 -15.02
N HIS A 381 17.98 8.75 -15.10
CA HIS A 381 17.45 7.92 -16.20
C HIS A 381 16.46 6.85 -15.74
N LYS A 382 16.62 6.38 -14.49
CA LYS A 382 15.85 5.25 -13.94
C LYS A 382 15.15 5.60 -12.62
N GLY A 383 15.21 6.86 -12.20
CA GLY A 383 14.51 7.35 -11.02
C GLY A 383 13.01 7.39 -11.25
N ALA A 384 12.25 7.10 -10.20
CA ALA A 384 10.79 7.06 -10.27
C ALA A 384 10.19 8.37 -10.83
N CYS A 385 10.70 9.54 -10.40
CA CYS A 385 10.19 10.84 -10.87
C CYS A 385 10.41 11.03 -12.37
N LYS A 386 11.62 10.70 -12.85
CA LYS A 386 11.91 10.79 -14.30
C LYS A 386 11.01 9.87 -15.11
N LEU A 387 10.84 8.65 -14.63
CA LEU A 387 10.01 7.64 -15.28
C LEU A 387 8.52 8.04 -15.27
N LEU A 388 8.04 8.74 -14.23
CA LEU A 388 6.66 9.25 -14.21
C LEU A 388 6.39 10.25 -15.34
N GLU A 389 7.35 11.11 -15.68
CA GLU A 389 7.23 12.08 -16.79
C GLU A 389 7.25 11.43 -18.18
N ASP A 390 7.73 10.19 -18.30
CA ASP A 390 7.85 9.51 -19.59
C ASP A 390 6.51 9.44 -20.34
N LYS A 391 6.56 9.44 -21.68
CA LYS A 391 5.40 9.26 -22.58
C LYS A 391 4.56 8.00 -22.31
N LYS A 392 5.14 6.99 -21.65
CA LYS A 392 4.42 5.74 -21.29
C LYS A 392 3.59 5.88 -20.01
N ARG A 393 3.72 6.97 -19.27
CA ARG A 393 3.04 7.25 -18.00
C ARG A 393 2.31 8.59 -18.09
N LEU A 394 2.77 9.64 -17.39
CA LEU A 394 2.08 10.92 -17.40
C LEU A 394 2.23 11.66 -18.73
N GLY A 395 3.35 11.46 -19.44
CA GLY A 395 3.59 12.11 -20.73
C GLY A 395 3.68 13.64 -20.67
N LYS A 396 3.90 14.21 -19.48
CA LYS A 396 4.03 15.65 -19.21
C LYS A 396 5.09 15.89 -18.16
N GLU A 397 5.68 17.09 -18.17
CA GLU A 397 6.56 17.54 -17.10
C GLU A 397 5.76 17.75 -15.81
N ILE A 398 6.37 17.44 -14.67
CA ILE A 398 5.79 17.70 -13.34
C ILE A 398 6.77 18.46 -12.47
N LEU A 399 6.29 19.05 -11.37
CA LEU A 399 7.17 19.64 -10.35
C LEU A 399 7.81 18.55 -9.49
N TRP A 400 9.12 18.66 -9.26
CA TRP A 400 9.88 17.72 -8.43
C TRP A 400 10.11 18.32 -7.04
N CYS A 401 9.24 18.01 -6.10
CA CYS A 401 9.29 18.50 -4.74
C CYS A 401 10.02 17.50 -3.83
N ALA A 402 11.35 17.59 -3.79
CA ALA A 402 12.13 16.79 -2.84
C ALA A 402 11.68 17.06 -1.39
N CYS A 403 11.54 16.01 -0.58
CA CYS A 403 11.15 16.11 0.82
C CYS A 403 12.19 16.90 1.61
N ARG A 404 11.83 18.09 2.10
CA ARG A 404 12.76 18.96 2.84
C ARG A 404 13.21 18.36 4.17
N HIS A 405 12.32 17.64 4.87
CA HIS A 405 12.70 16.88 6.08
C HIS A 405 13.79 15.85 5.77
N HIS A 406 13.62 15.05 4.72
CA HIS A 406 14.62 14.06 4.32
C HIS A 406 15.97 14.71 3.97
N VAL A 407 15.96 15.85 3.25
CA VAL A 407 17.19 16.61 2.96
C VAL A 407 17.90 17.03 4.26
N PHE A 408 17.17 17.55 5.24
CA PHE A 408 17.75 17.97 6.50
C PHE A 408 18.23 16.80 7.37
N GLU A 409 17.58 15.63 7.27
CA GLU A 409 18.11 14.40 7.87
C GLU A 409 19.46 14.01 7.25
N LEU A 410 19.61 14.08 5.92
CA LEU A 410 20.89 13.80 5.25
C LEU A 410 22.00 14.78 5.66
N VAL A 411 21.66 16.07 5.84
CA VAL A 411 22.61 17.08 6.35
C VAL A 411 23.06 16.71 7.76
N LEU A 412 22.12 16.36 8.65
CA LEU A 412 22.47 15.87 9.99
C LEU A 412 23.27 14.57 9.95
N GLU A 413 23.04 13.73 8.95
CA GLU A 413 23.82 12.51 8.75
C GLU A 413 25.28 12.77 8.49
N ALA A 414 25.57 13.67 7.55
CA ALA A 414 26.93 14.08 7.27
C ALA A 414 27.61 14.66 8.52
N VAL A 415 26.89 15.47 9.29
CA VAL A 415 27.37 16.07 10.55
C VAL A 415 27.67 15.00 11.59
N GLY A 416 26.71 14.08 11.81
CA GLY A 416 26.84 13.03 12.81
C GLY A 416 27.98 12.08 12.49
N THR A 417 28.19 11.73 11.22
CA THR A 417 29.34 10.91 10.79
C THR A 417 30.68 11.57 11.11
N VAL A 418 30.80 12.89 10.91
CA VAL A 418 32.03 13.62 11.27
C VAL A 418 32.23 13.71 12.78
N LEU A 419 31.16 13.89 13.55
CA LEU A 419 31.25 14.13 15.01
C LEU A 419 31.33 12.84 15.84
N LEU A 420 30.70 11.76 15.37
CA LEU A 420 30.56 10.49 16.10
C LEU A 420 31.33 9.33 15.46
N GLY A 421 31.92 9.55 14.28
CA GLY A 421 32.54 8.50 13.47
C GLY A 421 31.53 7.64 12.72
N GLU A 422 32.02 6.84 11.77
CA GLU A 422 31.20 5.84 11.08
C GLU A 422 30.88 4.68 12.02
N SER A 423 29.59 4.36 12.18
CA SER A 423 29.17 3.24 13.02
C SER A 423 28.30 2.24 12.27
N LYS A 424 28.69 0.97 12.34
CA LYS A 424 27.90 -0.16 11.84
C LYS A 424 26.74 -0.52 12.79
N ASP A 425 26.79 -0.13 14.08
CA ASP A 425 25.76 -0.41 15.08
C ASP A 425 24.53 0.51 14.89
N PRO A 426 23.30 -0.04 14.76
CA PRO A 426 22.06 0.73 14.69
C PRO A 426 21.78 1.66 15.88
N ARG A 427 22.26 1.29 17.08
CA ARG A 427 22.05 2.05 18.31
C ARG A 427 23.01 3.24 18.44
N LEU A 428 24.09 3.27 17.66
CA LEU A 428 25.25 4.14 17.84
C LEU A 428 25.81 4.04 19.27
N PRO A 429 27.00 3.46 19.50
CA PRO A 429 27.52 3.20 20.85
C PRO A 429 27.50 4.43 21.77
N PHE A 430 27.75 5.62 21.20
CA PHE A 430 27.66 6.91 21.89
C PHE A 430 26.27 7.18 22.50
N PHE A 431 25.19 6.96 21.75
CA PHE A 431 23.83 7.20 22.25
C PHE A 431 23.27 6.03 23.05
N GLY A 432 23.74 4.81 22.82
CA GLY A 432 23.40 3.63 23.60
C GLY A 432 23.71 3.81 25.09
N LYS A 433 24.87 4.40 25.43
CA LYS A 433 25.29 4.64 26.82
C LYS A 433 24.25 5.47 27.61
N LEU A 434 23.66 6.50 27.00
CA LEU A 434 22.60 7.30 27.65
C LEU A 434 21.34 6.48 27.93
N ALA A 435 20.93 5.62 26.99
CA ALA A 435 19.76 4.77 27.16
C ALA A 435 19.99 3.73 28.27
N ASP A 436 21.17 3.11 28.30
CA ASP A 436 21.53 2.06 29.25
C ASP A 436 21.68 2.59 30.69
N THR A 437 22.13 3.85 30.83
CA THR A 437 22.32 4.50 32.14
C THR A 437 21.13 5.35 32.58
N TRP A 438 20.06 5.41 31.80
CA TRP A 438 18.94 6.35 31.99
C TRP A 438 18.35 6.34 33.40
N GLU A 439 18.16 5.15 33.99
CA GLU A 439 17.56 5.02 35.32
C GLU A 439 18.47 5.58 36.43
N LYS A 440 19.79 5.57 36.23
CA LYS A 440 20.81 6.03 37.20
C LYS A 440 21.07 7.54 37.17
N ILE A 441 20.65 8.23 36.12
CA ILE A 441 20.88 9.67 35.93
C ILE A 441 19.89 10.47 36.78
N ASP A 442 20.36 11.49 37.50
CA ASP A 442 19.55 12.51 38.14
C ASP A 442 19.08 13.54 37.09
N LYS A 443 17.80 13.47 36.72
CA LYS A 443 17.21 14.31 35.67
C LYS A 443 17.00 15.77 36.11
N THR A 444 17.16 16.08 37.41
CA THR A 444 17.07 17.45 37.93
C THR A 444 18.39 18.20 37.80
N LYS A 445 19.52 17.48 37.73
CA LYS A 445 20.88 18.05 37.60
C LYS A 445 21.34 18.03 36.16
N PHE A 446 20.98 19.07 35.40
CA PHE A 446 21.41 19.24 34.02
C PHE A 446 22.12 20.58 33.80
N ARG A 447 22.96 20.65 32.76
CA ARG A 447 23.59 21.89 32.31
C ARG A 447 22.80 22.54 31.19
N THR A 448 22.88 23.86 31.08
CA THR A 448 22.32 24.67 29.97
C THR A 448 23.44 25.41 29.23
N ALA A 449 23.23 25.73 27.96
CA ALA A 449 24.12 26.54 27.14
C ALA A 449 24.42 27.90 27.76
N ALA A 450 23.45 28.47 28.48
CA ALA A 450 23.59 29.73 29.20
C ALA A 450 24.75 29.71 30.22
N SER A 451 25.14 28.53 30.72
CA SER A 451 26.28 28.39 31.64
C SER A 451 27.65 28.53 30.95
N ILE A 452 27.72 28.58 29.62
CA ILE A 452 28.97 28.65 28.85
C ILE A 452 29.13 30.04 28.23
N ARG A 453 30.20 30.76 28.62
CA ARG A 453 30.53 32.11 28.10
C ARG A 453 30.63 32.19 26.57
N LYS A 454 31.01 31.11 25.87
CA LYS A 454 31.10 31.05 24.40
C LYS A 454 29.74 30.95 23.67
N LEU A 455 28.68 30.50 24.33
CA LEU A 455 27.34 30.39 23.74
C LEU A 455 26.46 31.61 24.02
N LYS A 456 26.79 32.41 25.05
CA LYS A 456 26.13 33.69 25.33
C LYS A 456 26.29 34.75 24.22
N CYS A 457 27.17 34.54 23.24
CA CYS A 457 27.37 35.42 22.08
C CYS A 457 26.63 34.93 20.82
N ILE A 458 25.44 34.33 20.96
CA ILE A 458 24.55 34.06 19.82
C ILE A 458 23.45 35.13 19.85
N PRO A 459 23.52 36.18 19.00
CA PRO A 459 22.49 37.22 18.91
C PRO A 459 21.09 36.67 18.62
N GLU A 460 20.97 35.43 18.14
CA GLU A 460 19.69 34.79 17.81
C GLU A 460 19.09 33.89 18.90
N THR A 461 19.67 33.80 20.10
CA THR A 461 19.20 32.88 21.15
C THR A 461 17.73 33.09 21.51
N ASP A 462 17.37 34.32 21.86
CA ASP A 462 15.99 34.66 22.26
C ASP A 462 15.02 34.43 21.10
N GLN A 463 15.43 34.76 19.87
CA GLN A 463 14.62 34.52 18.68
C GLN A 463 14.33 33.03 18.47
N ILE A 464 15.26 32.13 18.78
CA ILE A 464 15.05 30.68 18.69
C ILE A 464 14.13 30.19 19.81
N ILE A 465 14.29 30.71 21.02
CA ILE A 465 13.39 30.41 22.14
C ILE A 465 11.96 30.79 21.76
N THR A 466 11.73 32.05 21.35
CA THR A 466 10.41 32.52 20.89
C THR A 466 9.89 31.71 19.71
N PHE A 467 10.76 31.34 18.75
CA PHE A 467 10.36 30.47 17.64
C PHE A 467 9.87 29.10 18.15
N CYS A 468 10.60 28.46 19.05
CA CYS A 468 10.22 27.17 19.64
C CYS A 468 8.93 27.29 20.48
N GLU A 469 8.77 28.36 21.26
CA GLU A 469 7.54 28.62 22.03
C GLU A 469 6.32 28.72 21.11
N ASN A 470 6.45 29.45 19.99
CA ASN A 470 5.41 29.52 18.97
C ASN A 470 5.14 28.15 18.33
N GLN A 471 6.17 27.36 18.06
CA GLN A 471 5.99 25.98 17.56
C GLN A 471 5.27 25.07 18.56
N LEU A 472 5.40 25.29 19.87
CA LEU A 472 4.69 24.50 20.89
C LEU A 472 3.18 24.75 20.91
N GLN A 473 2.72 25.89 20.37
CA GLN A 473 1.30 26.22 20.20
C GLN A 473 0.68 25.57 18.96
N VAL A 474 1.52 25.07 18.04
CA VAL A 474 1.07 24.42 16.81
C VAL A 474 0.88 22.92 17.04
N HIS A 475 -0.18 22.35 16.43
CA HIS A 475 -0.39 20.92 16.44
C HIS A 475 0.64 20.21 15.54
N HIS A 476 1.54 19.42 16.14
CA HIS A 476 2.48 18.56 15.43
C HIS A 476 1.97 17.12 15.33
N PRO A 477 2.24 16.42 14.21
CA PRO A 477 1.78 15.04 14.01
C PRO A 477 2.51 14.01 14.89
N ARG A 478 3.66 14.36 15.45
CA ARG A 478 4.50 13.48 16.27
C ARG A 478 4.92 14.18 17.56
N GLY A 479 4.97 13.41 18.66
CA GLY A 479 5.34 13.93 19.98
C GLY A 479 6.83 14.25 20.16
N ASP A 480 7.70 13.72 19.29
CA ASP A 480 9.14 14.00 19.26
C ASP A 480 9.44 15.42 18.78
N TYR A 481 8.61 16.01 17.92
CA TYR A 481 8.74 17.40 17.48
C TYR A 481 8.58 18.34 18.68
N LYS A 482 7.55 18.10 19.50
CA LYS A 482 7.31 18.87 20.72
C LYS A 482 8.49 18.73 21.69
N GLU A 483 9.00 17.52 21.88
CA GLU A 483 10.18 17.28 22.71
C GLU A 483 11.45 17.98 22.19
N LEU A 484 11.67 18.03 20.88
CA LEU A 484 12.80 18.77 20.31
C LEU A 484 12.74 20.26 20.67
N CYS A 485 11.57 20.90 20.52
CA CYS A 485 11.38 22.30 20.90
C CYS A 485 11.57 22.53 22.40
N GLU A 486 11.00 21.67 23.24
CA GLU A 486 11.13 21.75 24.70
C GLU A 486 12.61 21.63 25.13
N LEU A 487 13.34 20.68 24.55
CA LEU A 487 14.76 20.49 24.82
C LEU A 487 15.60 21.64 24.30
N ALA A 488 15.25 22.24 23.16
CA ALA A 488 15.95 23.39 22.61
C ALA A 488 15.80 24.63 23.49
N ILE A 489 14.59 24.93 23.96
CA ILE A 489 14.32 26.04 24.90
C ILE A 489 15.15 25.83 26.17
N LEU A 490 15.05 24.63 26.77
CA LEU A 490 15.75 24.31 28.00
C LEU A 490 17.28 24.35 27.83
N PHE A 491 17.77 23.83 26.71
CA PHE A 491 19.17 23.88 26.35
C PHE A 491 19.68 25.32 26.26
N LEU A 492 18.95 26.22 25.62
CA LEU A 492 19.32 27.64 25.49
C LEU A 492 19.17 28.44 26.79
N GLY A 493 18.55 27.85 27.82
CA GLY A 493 18.36 28.48 29.13
C GLY A 493 17.00 29.17 29.30
N GLY A 494 16.07 28.99 28.37
CA GLY A 494 14.69 29.46 28.49
C GLY A 494 13.84 28.55 29.39
N LEU A 495 12.67 29.05 29.79
CA LEU A 495 11.67 28.31 30.55
C LEU A 495 10.68 27.65 29.59
N VAL A 496 10.45 26.35 29.74
CA VAL A 496 9.48 25.65 28.90
C VAL A 496 8.06 26.03 29.32
N PRO A 497 7.19 26.50 28.40
CA PRO A 497 5.80 26.85 28.72
C PRO A 497 5.04 25.72 29.42
N ASP A 498 4.21 26.07 30.39
CA ASP A 498 3.39 25.16 31.21
C ASP A 498 4.15 24.07 31.98
N LYS A 499 5.49 24.19 32.07
CA LYS A 499 6.37 23.20 32.69
C LYS A 499 7.40 23.86 33.62
N PRO A 500 6.98 24.38 34.79
CA PRO A 500 7.88 25.03 35.74
C PRO A 500 8.99 24.07 36.25
N ARG A 501 8.72 22.77 36.27
CA ARG A 501 9.73 21.72 36.44
C ARG A 501 9.68 20.80 35.22
N TYR A 502 10.69 20.92 34.36
CA TYR A 502 10.78 20.07 33.19
C TYR A 502 11.16 18.63 33.58
N VAL A 503 10.37 17.66 33.12
CA VAL A 503 10.65 16.23 33.30
C VAL A 503 11.15 15.67 31.97
N PHE A 504 12.40 15.24 31.93
CA PHE A 504 12.96 14.60 30.75
C PHE A 504 12.23 13.30 30.43
N LYS A 505 11.73 13.17 29.20
CA LYS A 505 11.14 11.93 28.71
C LYS A 505 12.24 10.88 28.53
N LYS A 506 11.89 9.60 28.75
CA LYS A 506 12.79 8.48 28.46
C LYS A 506 13.25 8.53 26.99
N PRO A 507 14.55 8.33 26.68
CA PRO A 507 15.01 8.30 25.32
C PRO A 507 14.26 7.23 24.52
N GLY A 508 13.72 7.63 23.37
CA GLY A 508 12.98 6.74 22.47
C GLY A 508 13.92 5.78 21.72
N ALA A 509 13.36 4.79 21.02
CA ALA A 509 14.17 3.82 20.28
C ALA A 509 15.07 4.51 19.23
N LEU A 510 16.38 4.27 19.33
CA LEU A 510 17.37 4.70 18.34
C LEU A 510 17.30 3.80 17.09
N SER A 511 17.23 4.44 15.92
CA SER A 511 17.42 3.77 14.62
C SER A 511 18.36 4.61 13.76
N LYS A 512 19.05 3.97 12.80
CA LYS A 512 19.91 4.71 11.85
C LYS A 512 19.18 5.79 11.05
N THR A 513 17.92 5.55 10.74
CA THR A 513 17.14 6.32 9.78
C THR A 513 16.21 7.35 10.43
N ARG A 514 16.49 7.81 11.65
CA ARG A 514 15.66 8.80 12.36
C ARG A 514 16.55 9.87 12.98
N TRP A 515 16.89 10.88 12.20
CA TRP A 515 17.87 11.90 12.62
C TRP A 515 17.29 12.89 13.62
N MET A 516 15.98 13.14 13.60
CA MET A 516 15.26 13.86 14.65
C MET A 516 15.54 13.27 16.05
N MET A 517 15.44 11.94 16.19
CA MET A 517 15.75 11.26 17.45
C MET A 517 17.21 11.47 17.86
N ARG A 518 18.15 11.46 16.90
CA ARG A 518 19.56 11.71 17.18
C ARG A 518 19.81 13.14 17.66
N ALA A 519 19.08 14.12 17.14
CA ALA A 519 19.12 15.49 17.66
C ALA A 519 18.61 15.58 19.11
N ILE A 520 17.49 14.91 19.42
CA ILE A 520 16.97 14.79 20.80
C ILE A 520 18.00 14.13 21.72
N TYR A 521 18.63 13.04 21.27
CA TYR A 521 19.69 12.38 21.99
C TYR A 521 20.91 13.29 22.17
N ALA A 522 21.31 14.07 21.17
CA ALA A 522 22.40 15.02 21.27
C ALA A 522 22.12 16.07 22.35
N PHE A 523 20.90 16.64 22.40
CA PHE A 523 20.49 17.53 23.49
C PHE A 523 20.57 16.86 24.86
N LYS A 524 19.99 15.66 25.02
CA LYS A 524 19.98 14.95 26.31
C LYS A 524 21.38 14.55 26.77
N THR A 525 22.17 13.95 25.87
CA THR A 525 23.56 13.59 26.14
C THR A 525 24.37 14.83 26.46
N TRP A 526 24.10 15.96 25.82
CA TRP A 526 24.77 17.19 26.19
C TRP A 526 24.35 17.65 27.59
N MET A 527 23.05 17.77 27.88
CA MET A 527 22.57 18.36 29.13
C MET A 527 22.83 17.48 30.36
N LEU A 528 22.78 16.15 30.20
CA LEU A 528 22.96 15.15 31.26
C LEU A 528 24.36 14.50 31.23
N GLY A 529 25.17 14.82 30.22
CA GLY A 529 26.44 14.16 29.89
C GLY A 529 27.49 14.13 30.98
N ARG A 530 27.48 15.13 31.88
CA ARG A 530 28.43 15.20 33.01
C ARG A 530 28.30 14.01 33.95
N GLN A 531 27.09 13.47 34.12
CA GLN A 531 26.84 12.33 35.00
C GLN A 531 27.24 10.99 34.39
N ILE A 532 27.54 10.96 33.08
CA ILE A 532 27.85 9.75 32.31
C ILE A 532 29.24 9.79 31.68
N GLU A 533 30.09 10.72 32.12
CA GLU A 533 31.47 10.94 31.62
C GLU A 533 31.52 11.04 30.09
N MET A 534 30.53 11.72 29.51
CA MET A 534 30.48 11.97 28.07
C MET A 534 30.82 13.44 27.80
N ASP A 535 31.98 13.68 27.19
CA ASP A 535 32.31 15.00 26.68
C ASP A 535 31.61 15.28 25.35
N ALA A 536 30.36 15.73 25.45
CA ALA A 536 29.63 16.26 24.30
C ALA A 536 30.12 17.68 23.97
N SER A 537 31.36 17.81 23.48
CA SER A 537 31.84 19.01 22.77
C SER A 537 31.19 19.17 21.37
N ILE A 538 30.18 18.35 21.07
CA ILE A 538 29.44 18.29 19.80
C ILE A 538 28.57 19.54 19.68
N HIS A 539 29.20 20.60 19.19
CA HIS A 539 28.71 21.85 18.59
C HIS A 539 27.20 22.03 18.59
N SER A 540 26.70 22.44 19.76
CA SER A 540 25.33 22.81 20.01
C SER A 540 24.80 23.91 19.09
N LYS A 541 25.65 24.80 18.60
CA LYS A 541 25.26 25.92 17.74
C LYS A 541 24.58 25.47 16.44
N LEU A 542 25.12 24.45 15.75
CA LEU A 542 24.51 23.92 14.52
C LEU A 542 23.14 23.28 14.77
N PHE A 543 23.03 22.47 15.83
CA PHE A 543 21.79 21.78 16.19
C PHE A 543 20.72 22.74 16.73
N SER A 544 21.10 23.70 17.58
CA SER A 544 20.17 24.62 18.23
C SER A 544 19.76 25.81 17.35
N ILE A 545 20.62 26.28 16.44
CA ILE A 545 20.32 27.46 15.61
C ILE A 545 19.81 27.08 14.23
N ALA A 546 20.57 26.26 13.50
CA ALA A 546 20.25 25.98 12.09
C ALA A 546 19.17 24.92 11.97
N TYR A 547 19.39 23.74 12.59
CA TYR A 547 18.55 22.58 12.33
C TYR A 547 17.09 22.78 12.75
N ILE A 548 16.83 23.38 13.90
CA ILE A 548 15.47 23.63 14.38
C ILE A 548 14.69 24.50 13.39
N ARG A 549 15.26 25.65 13.00
CA ARG A 549 14.63 26.55 12.03
C ARG A 549 14.43 25.87 10.68
N MET A 550 15.43 25.12 10.21
CA MET A 550 15.33 24.35 8.96
C MET A 550 14.19 23.33 9.04
N TRP A 551 14.14 22.52 10.10
CA TRP A 551 13.17 21.44 10.26
C TRP A 551 11.72 21.93 10.36
N PHE A 552 11.46 22.91 11.21
CA PHE A 552 10.09 23.39 11.45
C PHE A 552 9.57 24.28 10.33
N ASN A 553 10.46 24.96 9.58
CA ASN A 553 10.07 25.66 8.37
C ASN A 553 10.07 24.76 7.12
N ALA A 554 10.49 23.48 7.23
CA ALA A 554 10.50 22.52 6.13
C ALA A 554 9.14 22.35 5.44
N PRO A 555 8.00 22.28 6.17
CA PRO A 555 6.68 22.08 5.57
C PRO A 555 6.11 23.30 4.85
N LEU A 556 6.75 24.47 4.93
CA LEU A 556 6.23 25.73 4.35
C LEU A 556 6.64 25.86 2.87
N PRO A 557 5.72 25.67 1.90
CA PRO A 557 6.06 25.65 0.48
C PRO A 557 6.49 27.01 -0.05
N ALA A 558 5.70 28.07 0.21
CA ALA A 558 6.00 29.42 -0.28
C ALA A 558 7.34 29.95 0.23
N GLN A 559 7.64 29.68 1.51
CA GLN A 559 8.87 30.13 2.16
C GLN A 559 10.09 29.27 1.82
N SER A 560 9.89 28.13 1.14
CA SER A 560 10.96 27.15 0.91
C SER A 560 12.18 27.71 0.15
N PRO A 561 12.06 28.53 -0.92
CA PRO A 561 13.24 29.03 -1.61
C PRO A 561 14.05 30.02 -0.76
N ARG A 562 13.38 30.96 -0.08
CA ARG A 562 14.03 31.93 0.82
C ARG A 562 14.74 31.21 1.97
N ASN A 563 14.06 30.24 2.59
CA ASN A 563 14.61 29.47 3.70
C ASN A 563 15.83 28.63 3.27
N ASP A 564 15.79 28.02 2.08
CA ASP A 564 16.90 27.23 1.56
C ASP A 564 18.10 28.13 1.19
N LEU A 565 17.88 29.30 0.58
CA LEU A 565 18.93 30.28 0.32
C LEU A 565 19.57 30.79 1.62
N ALA A 566 18.75 31.18 2.60
CA ALA A 566 19.23 31.63 3.90
C ALA A 566 20.03 30.53 4.62
N SER A 567 19.57 29.27 4.55
CA SER A 567 20.29 28.12 5.12
C SER A 567 21.63 27.89 4.43
N LEU A 568 21.69 28.01 3.10
CA LEU A 568 22.93 27.90 2.34
C LEU A 568 23.95 28.97 2.76
N GLN A 569 23.52 30.22 2.84
CA GLN A 569 24.37 31.35 3.25
C GLN A 569 24.82 31.20 4.70
N PHE A 570 23.92 30.80 5.60
CA PHE A 570 24.25 30.57 7.01
C PHE A 570 25.29 29.45 7.17
N LEU A 571 25.10 28.31 6.50
CA LEU A 571 26.08 27.22 6.52
C LEU A 571 27.42 27.65 5.90
N TYR A 572 27.39 28.47 4.85
CA TYR A 572 28.61 29.02 4.24
C TYR A 572 29.36 29.96 5.18
N GLN A 573 28.66 30.86 5.86
CA GLN A 573 29.25 31.79 6.82
C GLN A 573 29.97 31.05 7.95
N ASN A 574 29.35 29.99 8.49
CA ASN A 574 29.88 29.21 9.61
C ASN A 574 30.83 28.08 9.18
N ARG A 575 31.13 27.91 7.88
CA ARG A 575 31.91 26.78 7.33
C ARG A 575 33.29 26.56 7.96
N LYS A 576 33.89 27.61 8.53
CA LYS A 576 35.21 27.60 9.15
C LYS A 576 35.18 27.31 10.66
N GLU A 577 34.01 27.30 11.30
CA GLU A 577 33.89 27.03 12.74
C GLU A 577 34.18 25.56 13.12
N GLY A 578 34.11 24.64 12.15
CA GLY A 578 34.53 23.25 12.34
C GLY A 578 34.21 22.34 11.15
N SER A 579 34.84 21.16 11.11
CA SER A 579 34.68 20.19 10.01
C SER A 579 33.22 19.77 9.76
N HIS A 580 32.42 19.71 10.84
CA HIS A 580 30.99 19.38 10.80
C HIS A 580 30.15 20.44 10.08
N TRP A 581 30.48 21.74 10.18
CA TRP A 581 29.83 22.80 9.41
C TRP A 581 30.11 22.66 7.91
N MET A 582 31.36 22.37 7.56
CA MET A 582 31.73 22.10 6.17
C MET A 582 31.04 20.83 5.64
N ALA A 583 30.89 19.79 6.45
CA ALA A 583 30.15 18.59 6.08
C ALA A 583 28.65 18.87 5.84
N ALA A 584 28.02 19.66 6.73
CA ALA A 584 26.65 20.13 6.56
C ALA A 584 26.48 20.91 5.25
N LEU A 585 27.37 21.88 4.99
CA LEU A 585 27.36 22.70 3.78
C LEU A 585 27.51 21.87 2.50
N LYS A 586 28.54 21.01 2.45
CA LYS A 586 28.80 20.13 1.30
C LYS A 586 27.59 19.25 1.00
N LYS A 587 26.99 18.66 2.05
CA LYS A 587 25.78 17.85 1.89
C LYS A 587 24.61 18.71 1.41
N PHE A 588 24.37 19.87 1.99
CA PHE A 588 23.23 20.71 1.64
C PHE A 588 23.26 21.21 0.18
N VAL A 589 24.44 21.56 -0.35
CA VAL A 589 24.60 21.96 -1.77
C VAL A 589 24.21 20.85 -2.76
N GLU A 590 24.26 19.58 -2.34
CA GLU A 590 23.79 18.45 -3.14
C GLU A 590 22.25 18.38 -3.25
N HIS A 591 21.51 19.19 -2.48
CA HIS A 591 20.05 19.09 -2.34
C HIS A 591 19.32 20.44 -2.47
N LEU A 592 19.83 21.37 -3.30
CA LEU A 592 19.21 22.68 -3.57
C LEU A 592 18.00 22.59 -4.54
N TRP A 593 17.00 21.77 -4.21
CA TRP A 593 15.83 21.50 -5.05
C TRP A 593 14.88 22.71 -5.15
N TYR A 594 14.67 23.44 -4.06
CA TYR A 594 13.76 24.60 -4.03
C TYR A 594 14.39 25.90 -4.55
N LEU A 595 15.70 25.87 -4.83
CA LEU A 595 16.38 26.90 -5.62
C LEU A 595 16.43 26.54 -7.12
N SER A 596 15.73 25.47 -7.53
CA SER A 596 15.62 25.14 -8.95
C SER A 596 14.73 26.15 -9.69
N PRO A 597 14.92 26.31 -11.02
CA PRO A 597 14.12 27.26 -11.79
C PRO A 597 12.61 27.05 -11.66
N LYS A 598 12.14 25.80 -11.62
CA LYS A 598 10.70 25.47 -11.54
C LYS A 598 10.10 25.65 -10.15
N LEU A 599 10.91 25.78 -9.08
CA LEU A 599 10.41 25.92 -7.71
C LEU A 599 10.71 27.28 -7.08
N VAL A 600 11.70 28.03 -7.57
CA VAL A 600 11.95 29.40 -7.08
C VAL A 600 10.73 30.34 -7.17
N PRO A 601 9.78 30.21 -8.14
CA PRO A 601 8.57 31.04 -8.16
C PRO A 601 7.67 30.89 -6.93
N LEU A 602 7.82 29.82 -6.13
CA LEU A 602 7.12 29.69 -4.84
C LEU A 602 7.36 30.89 -3.92
N ALA A 603 8.54 31.53 -4.01
CA ALA A 603 8.89 32.68 -3.19
C ALA A 603 8.01 33.92 -3.43
N LEU A 604 7.31 34.00 -4.56
CA LEU A 604 6.36 35.10 -4.82
C LEU A 604 5.16 35.09 -3.87
N PHE A 605 4.88 33.94 -3.27
CA PHE A 605 3.82 33.71 -2.29
C PHE A 605 4.32 33.75 -0.85
N ASP A 606 5.60 34.07 -0.62
CA ASP A 606 6.18 34.23 0.71
C ASP A 606 5.75 35.59 1.28
N ASP A 607 5.10 35.55 2.44
CA ASP A 607 4.64 36.70 3.20
C ASP A 607 5.80 37.49 3.84
N LYS A 608 6.96 36.84 4.02
CA LYS A 608 8.16 37.44 4.62
C LYS A 608 9.12 38.05 3.59
N LEU A 609 8.82 37.92 2.29
CA LEU A 609 9.66 38.49 1.24
C LEU A 609 9.26 39.94 0.97
N SER A 610 10.25 40.82 0.87
CA SER A 610 10.01 42.25 0.61
C SER A 610 9.37 42.49 -0.77
N VAL A 611 8.67 43.61 -0.91
CA VAL A 611 8.06 44.03 -2.19
C VAL A 611 9.13 44.18 -3.26
N GLU A 612 10.30 44.72 -2.92
CA GLU A 612 11.43 44.93 -3.82
C GLU A 612 11.99 43.59 -4.35
N GLU A 613 12.10 42.58 -3.48
CA GLU A 613 12.52 41.24 -3.89
C GLU A 613 11.47 40.56 -4.77
N LYS A 614 10.17 40.67 -4.43
CA LYS A 614 9.08 40.17 -5.28
C LYS A 614 9.12 40.83 -6.67
N LYS A 615 9.30 42.16 -6.74
CA LYS A 615 9.50 42.91 -7.99
C LYS A 615 10.70 42.38 -8.78
N SER A 616 11.82 42.15 -8.11
CA SER A 616 13.02 41.65 -8.77
C SER A 616 12.86 40.24 -9.34
N ILE A 617 12.10 39.35 -8.68
CA ILE A 617 11.81 38.01 -9.17
C ILE A 617 10.82 38.08 -10.34
N ALA A 618 9.74 38.86 -10.20
CA ALA A 618 8.72 39.04 -11.24
C ALA A 618 9.30 39.63 -12.53
N SER A 619 10.15 40.64 -12.42
CA SER A 619 10.87 41.22 -13.55
C SER A 619 11.76 40.18 -14.24
N ALA A 620 12.51 39.38 -13.47
CA ALA A 620 13.36 38.32 -14.02
C ALA A 620 12.54 37.22 -14.76
N LEU A 621 11.33 36.92 -14.29
CA LEU A 621 10.41 35.99 -14.96
C LEU A 621 9.92 36.55 -16.30
N GLN A 622 9.62 37.85 -16.37
CA GLN A 622 9.15 38.53 -17.59
C GLN A 622 10.25 38.66 -18.65
N THR A 623 11.51 38.90 -18.24
CA THR A 623 12.64 39.05 -19.17
C THR A 623 13.26 37.71 -19.61
N GLY A 624 12.65 36.58 -19.26
CA GLY A 624 13.09 35.23 -19.65
C GLY A 624 14.31 34.69 -18.88
N GLY A 625 14.73 35.35 -17.79
CA GLY A 625 15.86 34.96 -16.94
C GLY A 625 17.17 34.64 -17.68
N LYS A 626 18.08 33.92 -17.02
CA LYS A 626 19.27 33.36 -17.69
C LYS A 626 18.86 32.14 -18.54
N LYS A 627 19.61 31.80 -19.60
CA LYS A 627 19.42 30.52 -20.32
C LYS A 627 19.59 29.36 -19.34
N GLY A 628 18.62 28.45 -19.32
CA GLY A 628 18.64 27.27 -18.46
C GLY A 628 19.86 26.38 -18.73
N SER A 629 20.38 25.75 -17.67
CA SER A 629 21.38 24.70 -17.78
C SER A 629 20.68 23.37 -18.06
N ALA A 630 21.15 22.58 -19.03
CA ALA A 630 20.68 21.23 -19.31
C ALA A 630 21.14 20.24 -18.21
N ALA A 631 20.75 20.51 -16.96
CA ALA A 631 21.06 19.66 -15.83
C ALA A 631 20.15 18.43 -15.82
N CYS A 632 20.74 17.27 -15.56
CA CYS A 632 20.02 16.00 -15.54
C CYS A 632 19.01 15.88 -14.38
N LEU A 633 19.21 16.66 -13.30
CA LEU A 633 18.29 16.76 -12.16
C LEU A 633 17.80 18.21 -12.04
N PRO A 634 16.51 18.44 -11.72
CA PRO A 634 15.95 19.77 -11.56
C PRO A 634 16.32 20.35 -10.17
N ARG A 635 17.61 20.58 -9.92
CA ARG A 635 18.12 21.26 -8.72
C ARG A 635 19.20 22.27 -9.08
N ALA A 636 19.33 23.32 -8.27
CA ALA A 636 20.38 24.30 -8.47
C ALA A 636 21.77 23.69 -8.24
N LYS A 637 22.75 24.17 -9.02
CA LYS A 637 24.16 23.91 -8.80
C LYS A 637 24.82 25.21 -8.38
N VAL A 638 25.41 25.22 -7.19
CA VAL A 638 26.10 26.39 -6.63
C VAL A 638 27.53 26.00 -6.33
N GLU A 639 28.47 26.77 -6.85
CA GLU A 639 29.89 26.63 -6.50
C GLU A 639 30.16 27.31 -5.15
N LEU A 640 30.96 26.65 -4.31
CA LEU A 640 31.27 27.12 -2.95
C LEU A 640 32.35 28.24 -2.95
N LYS A 641 32.04 29.39 -3.54
CA LYS A 641 32.87 30.60 -3.60
C LYS A 641 32.30 31.70 -2.70
N ASP A 642 33.08 32.74 -2.40
CA ASP A 642 32.61 33.84 -1.52
C ASP A 642 31.38 34.57 -2.09
N SER A 643 31.14 34.47 -3.40
CA SER A 643 29.92 34.94 -4.08
C SER A 643 28.62 34.32 -3.54
N VAL A 644 28.68 33.19 -2.82
CA VAL A 644 27.50 32.57 -2.18
C VAL A 644 26.77 33.56 -1.27
N MET A 645 27.52 34.43 -0.57
CA MET A 645 26.94 35.44 0.32
C MET A 645 26.16 36.53 -0.41
N ASN A 646 26.40 36.70 -1.72
CA ASN A 646 25.77 37.73 -2.54
C ASN A 646 24.59 37.19 -3.37
N LEU A 647 24.32 35.88 -3.31
CA LEU A 647 23.24 35.26 -4.06
C LEU A 647 21.88 35.79 -3.60
N LYS A 648 21.02 36.08 -4.57
CA LYS A 648 19.61 36.46 -4.38
C LYS A 648 18.71 35.46 -5.08
N LEU A 649 17.43 35.39 -4.67
CA LEU A 649 16.46 34.47 -5.28
C LEU A 649 16.31 34.68 -6.79
N ARG A 650 16.40 35.93 -7.26
CA ARG A 650 16.37 36.27 -8.69
C ARG A 650 17.45 35.55 -9.51
N ASP A 651 18.59 35.20 -8.91
CA ASP A 651 19.72 34.60 -9.62
C ASP A 651 19.44 33.15 -10.05
N PHE A 652 18.40 32.55 -9.46
CA PHE A 652 17.92 31.19 -9.78
C PHE A 652 16.76 31.19 -10.78
N VAL A 653 16.27 32.37 -11.19
CA VAL A 653 15.21 32.50 -12.19
C VAL A 653 15.79 32.32 -13.60
N THR A 654 15.19 31.44 -14.38
CA THR A 654 15.56 31.16 -15.77
C THR A 654 14.32 31.16 -16.66
N ALA A 655 14.50 30.99 -17.96
CA ALA A 655 13.38 30.80 -18.90
C ALA A 655 12.45 29.64 -18.50
N ASP A 656 12.98 28.59 -17.84
CA ASP A 656 12.18 27.46 -17.37
C ASP A 656 11.33 27.79 -16.13
N SER A 657 11.56 28.92 -15.47
CA SER A 657 10.80 29.29 -14.27
C SER A 657 9.34 29.60 -14.57
N VAL A 658 9.01 30.05 -15.78
CA VAL A 658 7.62 30.28 -16.21
C VAL A 658 6.80 28.98 -16.21
N LYS A 659 7.46 27.84 -16.46
CA LYS A 659 6.81 26.51 -16.46
C LYS A 659 6.18 26.16 -15.11
N PHE A 660 6.57 26.80 -14.01
CA PHE A 660 5.87 26.64 -12.73
C PHE A 660 4.37 26.93 -12.88
N PHE A 661 4.02 28.05 -13.52
CA PHE A 661 2.64 28.47 -13.72
C PHE A 661 1.90 27.55 -14.70
N GLU A 662 2.58 27.15 -15.78
CA GLU A 662 2.03 26.22 -16.79
C GLU A 662 1.70 24.85 -16.18
N ILE A 663 2.63 24.28 -15.42
CA ILE A 663 2.47 22.95 -14.81
C ILE A 663 1.38 22.97 -13.73
N THR A 664 1.39 23.99 -12.87
CA THR A 664 0.42 24.11 -11.77
C THR A 664 -0.95 24.63 -12.20
N LYS A 665 -1.07 25.15 -13.42
CA LYS A 665 -2.25 25.85 -13.95
C LYS A 665 -2.66 27.07 -13.11
N ILE A 666 -1.67 27.69 -12.46
CA ILE A 666 -1.84 28.91 -11.69
C ILE A 666 -1.75 30.10 -12.67
N SER A 667 -2.65 31.07 -12.53
CA SER A 667 -2.63 32.29 -13.35
C SER A 667 -1.38 33.10 -13.08
N SER A 668 -0.68 33.52 -14.13
CA SER A 668 0.48 34.41 -14.06
C SER A 668 0.12 35.88 -14.32
N SER A 669 -1.17 36.19 -14.50
CA SER A 669 -1.68 37.54 -14.83
C SER A 669 -1.24 38.60 -13.83
N PHE A 670 -1.22 38.26 -12.54
CA PHE A 670 -0.85 39.16 -11.46
C PHE A 670 0.61 39.63 -11.57
N LEU A 671 1.50 38.87 -12.25
CA LEU A 671 2.89 39.28 -12.46
C LEU A 671 3.01 40.60 -13.25
N ALA A 672 2.01 40.97 -14.04
CA ALA A 672 1.98 42.23 -14.77
C ALA A 672 1.64 43.45 -13.89
N LYS A 673 1.13 43.21 -12.67
CA LYS A 673 0.75 44.25 -11.70
C LYS A 673 1.88 44.47 -10.70
N ASP A 674 1.89 45.65 -10.08
CA ASP A 674 2.83 45.93 -8.98
C ASP A 674 2.55 44.99 -7.79
N PRO A 675 3.57 44.36 -7.17
CA PRO A 675 3.39 43.50 -6.01
C PRO A 675 2.71 44.14 -4.80
N THR A 676 2.67 45.47 -4.69
CA THR A 676 1.88 46.15 -3.64
C THR A 676 0.38 45.95 -3.79
N LEU A 677 -0.08 45.61 -5.00
CA LEU A 677 -1.51 45.42 -5.31
C LEU A 677 -1.91 43.94 -5.32
N TRP A 678 -0.97 43.01 -5.11
CA TRP A 678 -1.24 41.58 -5.21
C TRP A 678 -2.19 41.07 -4.13
N ASP A 679 -2.17 41.66 -2.93
CA ASP A 679 -3.05 41.24 -1.83
C ASP A 679 -4.54 41.54 -2.09
N GLU A 680 -4.83 42.40 -3.08
CA GLU A 680 -6.18 42.71 -3.57
C GLU A 680 -6.50 41.99 -4.89
N ASP A 681 -5.50 41.35 -5.51
CA ASP A 681 -5.66 40.68 -6.80
C ASP A 681 -6.30 39.29 -6.64
N SER A 682 -7.45 39.10 -7.28
CA SER A 682 -8.21 37.85 -7.18
C SER A 682 -7.45 36.62 -7.70
N ASP A 683 -6.61 36.79 -8.72
CA ASP A 683 -5.82 35.70 -9.28
C ASP A 683 -4.66 35.35 -8.34
N TYR A 684 -3.97 36.35 -7.78
CA TYR A 684 -2.95 36.13 -6.76
C TYR A 684 -3.52 35.44 -5.52
N LEU A 685 -4.64 35.90 -4.98
CA LEU A 685 -5.27 35.30 -3.80
C LEU A 685 -5.68 33.84 -4.04
N ARG A 686 -6.23 33.52 -5.22
CA ARG A 686 -6.56 32.14 -5.62
C ARG A 686 -5.28 31.29 -5.73
N SER A 687 -4.23 31.87 -6.32
CA SER A 687 -2.92 31.22 -6.48
C SER A 687 -2.26 30.94 -5.13
N LEU A 688 -2.32 31.90 -4.21
CA LEU A 688 -1.82 31.80 -2.84
C LEU A 688 -2.54 30.67 -2.08
N GLN A 689 -3.86 30.54 -2.23
CA GLN A 689 -4.61 29.43 -1.64
C GLN A 689 -4.14 28.07 -2.16
N VAL A 690 -3.82 27.97 -3.44
CA VAL A 690 -3.30 26.73 -4.03
C VAL A 690 -1.91 26.41 -3.48
N VAL A 691 -0.99 27.37 -3.52
CA VAL A 691 0.42 27.20 -3.09
C VAL A 691 0.52 26.90 -1.60
N THR A 692 -0.27 27.56 -0.75
CA THR A 692 -0.26 27.32 0.71
C THR A 692 -0.69 25.90 1.08
N HIS A 693 -1.45 25.21 0.22
CA HIS A 693 -1.85 23.81 0.43
C HIS A 693 -0.90 22.79 -0.23
N PHE A 694 0.16 23.24 -0.92
CA PHE A 694 1.19 22.32 -1.42
C PHE A 694 1.92 21.67 -0.25
N LYS A 695 2.03 20.33 -0.27
CA LYS A 695 2.84 19.60 0.71
C LYS A 695 4.22 19.35 0.14
N VAL A 696 5.23 19.97 0.75
CA VAL A 696 6.65 19.85 0.36
C VAL A 696 7.45 18.89 1.25
N VAL A 697 6.75 18.16 2.11
CA VAL A 697 7.29 17.10 2.98
C VAL A 697 6.53 15.81 2.72
N ASN A 698 7.24 14.68 2.79
CA ASN A 698 6.70 13.37 2.42
C ASN A 698 6.14 12.55 3.60
N ASP A 699 5.85 13.22 4.73
CA ASP A 699 5.28 12.59 5.94
C ASP A 699 4.00 11.78 5.66
N SER A 700 3.23 12.17 4.63
CA SER A 700 2.05 11.44 4.17
C SER A 700 2.38 10.02 3.71
N ALA A 701 3.47 9.85 2.95
CA ALA A 701 3.94 8.52 2.54
C ALA A 701 4.43 7.70 3.74
N GLU A 702 5.17 8.32 4.68
CA GLU A 702 5.60 7.65 5.92
C GLU A 702 4.40 7.12 6.73
N ARG A 703 3.31 7.90 6.84
CA ARG A 703 2.06 7.45 7.49
C ARG A 703 1.44 6.26 6.77
N GLY A 704 1.49 6.23 5.43
CA GLY A 704 1.05 5.10 4.63
C GLY A 704 1.86 3.82 4.93
N VAL A 705 3.20 3.93 5.03
CA VAL A 705 4.08 2.82 5.44
C VAL A 705 3.71 2.33 6.84
N ALA A 706 3.53 3.25 7.80
CA ALA A 706 3.17 2.91 9.17
C ALA A 706 1.81 2.21 9.25
N LEU A 707 0.84 2.68 8.46
CA LEU A 707 -0.49 2.08 8.37
C LEU A 707 -0.41 0.62 7.87
N VAL A 708 0.21 0.36 6.72
CA VAL A 708 0.31 -1.01 6.19
C VAL A 708 1.10 -1.92 7.14
N THR A 709 2.19 -1.42 7.73
CA THR A 709 3.00 -2.18 8.70
C THR A 709 2.15 -2.67 9.88
N ARG A 710 1.24 -1.83 10.38
CA ARG A 710 0.33 -2.17 11.47
C ARG A 710 -0.64 -3.30 11.09
N PHE A 711 -1.06 -3.39 9.83
CA PHE A 711 -2.00 -4.41 9.35
C PHE A 711 -1.32 -5.70 8.84
N LEU A 712 0.00 -5.69 8.70
CA LEU A 712 0.80 -6.87 8.42
C LEU A 712 1.24 -7.61 9.70
N LYS A 713 1.55 -6.87 10.78
CA LYS A 713 2.01 -7.44 12.05
C LYS A 713 0.85 -7.98 12.90
N GLY A 714 0.85 -9.29 13.16
CA GLY A 714 0.17 -9.90 14.32
C GLY A 714 -1.33 -10.20 14.21
N ASN A 715 -2.10 -9.55 13.33
CA ASN A 715 -3.53 -9.89 13.16
C ASN A 715 -4.03 -9.52 11.75
N GLN A 716 -3.68 -10.33 10.75
CA GLN A 716 -4.12 -10.10 9.37
C GLN A 716 -5.64 -10.28 9.28
N LEU A 717 -6.38 -9.17 9.21
CA LEU A 717 -7.83 -9.19 8.96
C LEU A 717 -8.19 -9.82 7.61
N THR A 718 -7.23 -9.84 6.68
CA THR A 718 -7.37 -10.45 5.35
C THR A 718 -6.00 -10.85 4.81
N THR A 719 -5.97 -12.00 4.13
CA THR A 719 -4.85 -12.47 3.31
C THR A 719 -5.02 -12.08 1.84
N ASP A 720 -6.22 -11.68 1.43
CA ASP A 720 -6.51 -11.18 0.09
C ASP A 720 -6.01 -9.74 -0.05
N GLU A 721 -5.12 -9.52 -1.02
CA GLU A 721 -4.44 -8.25 -1.24
C GLU A 721 -5.40 -7.14 -1.68
N GLN A 722 -6.42 -7.46 -2.49
CA GLN A 722 -7.41 -6.47 -2.92
C GLN A 722 -8.24 -5.98 -1.73
N GLN A 723 -8.70 -6.91 -0.89
CA GLN A 723 -9.39 -6.57 0.36
C GLN A 723 -8.49 -5.80 1.33
N ARG A 724 -7.18 -6.07 1.33
CA ARG A 724 -6.22 -5.32 2.15
C ARG A 724 -6.12 -3.87 1.69
N GLN A 725 -6.04 -3.63 0.38
CA GLN A 725 -6.02 -2.26 -0.15
C GLN A 725 -7.29 -1.50 0.26
N LEU A 726 -8.47 -2.09 0.08
CA LEU A 726 -9.73 -1.47 0.50
C LEU A 726 -9.76 -1.19 2.01
N LEU A 727 -9.31 -2.15 2.83
CA LEU A 727 -9.21 -1.99 4.27
C LEU A 727 -8.31 -0.80 4.66
N LEU A 728 -7.13 -0.67 4.04
CA LEU A 728 -6.21 0.44 4.33
C LEU A 728 -6.85 1.80 4.00
N LEU A 729 -7.58 1.88 2.89
CA LEU A 729 -8.30 3.09 2.48
C LEU A 729 -9.41 3.46 3.47
N VAL A 730 -10.23 2.50 3.87
CA VAL A 730 -11.30 2.70 4.87
C VAL A 730 -10.72 3.17 6.20
N VAL A 731 -9.65 2.52 6.67
CA VAL A 731 -9.04 2.87 7.97
C VAL A 731 -8.36 4.24 7.90
N ALA A 732 -7.72 4.58 6.77
CA ALA A 732 -7.16 5.91 6.57
C ALA A 732 -8.25 6.99 6.63
N GLU A 733 -9.40 6.74 6.02
CA GLU A 733 -10.51 7.70 6.02
C GLU A 733 -11.20 7.81 7.39
N ASP A 734 -11.46 6.69 8.06
CA ASP A 734 -12.04 6.69 9.42
C ASP A 734 -11.18 7.48 10.41
N ARG A 735 -9.84 7.37 10.29
CA ARG A 735 -8.91 8.16 11.11
C ARG A 735 -9.05 9.67 10.88
N LYS A 736 -9.26 10.09 9.63
CA LYS A 736 -9.47 11.51 9.31
C LYS A 736 -10.78 12.02 9.88
N LEU A 737 -11.88 11.29 9.66
CA LEU A 737 -13.22 11.70 10.07
C LEU A 737 -13.35 11.84 11.58
N ASN A 738 -12.78 10.89 12.33
CA ASN A 738 -12.99 10.84 13.77
C ASN A 738 -12.02 11.72 14.57
N LYS A 739 -11.07 12.45 13.95
CA LYS A 739 -10.06 13.32 14.63
C LYS A 739 -9.43 12.71 15.89
N LEU A 740 -9.39 11.38 15.97
CA LEU A 740 -8.88 10.65 17.11
C LEU A 740 -7.43 10.29 16.79
N PRO A 741 -6.46 10.62 17.67
CA PRO A 741 -5.02 10.50 17.43
C PRO A 741 -4.57 9.09 17.01
#